data_AF-A0A8S2QN87-F1
#
_entry.id   AF-A0A8S2QN87-F1
#
_cell.length_a   1.000
_cell.length_b   1.000
_cell.length_c   1.000
_cell.angle_alpha   90.00
_cell.angle_beta   90.00
_cell.angle_gamma   90.00
#
_symmetry.space_group_name_H-M   'P 1'
#
loop_
_entity.id
_entity.type
_entity.pdbx_description
1 polymer ?
#
loop_
_entity_poly.entity_id
_entity_poly.type
_entity_poly.pdbx_seq_one_letter_code
_entity_poly.pdbx_strand_id
1 'polypeptide(L)'
;MLSYVSSWFKGKVTISEPASLFEGVLNSDAVGIVFFDSVLAHFHTFDEFNQRQNKTFLHDVDYITQCTITDLTSKKHSIRSRKRIDAYLYIYCRIQEYIYLANAYYKPLGELKQVLFQLLVSAFEQTKGQQPNLLVYEKDVLLRMDIPRHLSSIATIDDLNTLKKFFVLSKLSMQATQFMNDSRYRLQWIDILSKVKITTLSLEQFIRAYLDNQEAFTQFPFDTPVLIHLIHRLHPSKQAKESPFKTFFQFNQALKLDPTLFFEQFHTIFSCGIKNRWYEMKDIAELFTWVSRNDQLCGQYVSHYSSNVDTDDLWDMFLHLYKINALNSVNIQKYLIPVLNQRISIVTIGKFQRYAKSAKTCLVEIKPERLHLIDLFGKIFDAYVIKQITDPQYSYQISQTDSKDLLQIDLEISSTNCLERPSYLLLIRKILFDIDSYQKPNAQKLKALFQNLNNFDANLCEKYTAENIIDDEWLKDFLITNISIWLKLDKETYKYLCENHQNNPWAIYIWSKIIHLSLSKMLNNNHIEILSKINEWMKNVKHDIYNPTDIFTTILVNKLCELVLAKYSRTILMLPNIDTIMNFIISMREHTSVKIDVNEINNFISNGKEIIHEILRLNSKCSLYRDLLTDSIIRCFVPLINMNSIFRTADRQQYKFPSTNANIDDIVALPKPKDIDTINIRSNEEFFAQFIQQINKWLDWFDRFIDIFQHIIDWLKIHNVNRSNQLLIDLLRIRDDPKMTLIEMRIIIDSALKILQPFKDLRRLCQLFNCLIPFQILNPGTLNIQENTMKFLTELKRFQPNNRLTVEGKKIHEQNISIIDRQQVQWSLASENHACDITVEYRSHGPNDQYKTLFQKQNVPVHKNVLHGQFESQRSGQLLITIDNKNDPTSQIVWYRIKSIGLSTCYLFHGIFNMQL
;
A
#
# COMPACT_ATOMS: atom_id res chain seq x y z
N MET A 1 50.77 -71.78 52.94
CA MET A 1 50.50 -70.32 52.93
C MET A 1 49.38 -70.00 53.90
N LEU A 2 48.20 -70.62 53.80
CA LEU A 2 47.13 -70.51 54.83
C LEU A 2 47.54 -71.06 56.20
N SER A 3 48.34 -72.15 56.23
CA SER A 3 48.99 -72.66 57.45
C SER A 3 49.92 -71.66 58.17
N TYR A 4 50.28 -70.56 57.51
CA TYR A 4 51.06 -69.45 58.08
C TYR A 4 50.16 -68.47 58.84
N VAL A 5 48.89 -68.31 58.44
CA VAL A 5 47.89 -67.50 59.15
C VAL A 5 47.55 -68.14 60.50
N SER A 6 47.29 -69.45 60.52
CA SER A 6 47.11 -70.18 61.78
C SER A 6 48.32 -70.08 62.71
N SER A 7 49.54 -69.91 62.19
CA SER A 7 50.74 -69.65 63.01
C SER A 7 50.80 -68.25 63.63
N TRP A 8 50.17 -67.23 63.02
CA TRP A 8 50.11 -65.86 63.55
C TRP A 8 49.15 -65.71 64.73
N PHE A 9 48.10 -66.54 64.75
CA PHE A 9 47.08 -66.55 65.81
C PHE A 9 47.37 -67.58 66.92
N LYS A 10 48.16 -68.64 66.62
CA LYS A 10 48.57 -69.66 67.60
C LYS A 10 49.30 -69.02 68.80
N GLY A 11 48.67 -69.11 69.97
CA GLY A 11 49.22 -68.65 71.25
C GLY A 11 48.95 -67.19 71.64
N LYS A 12 48.27 -66.40 70.80
CA LYS A 12 47.97 -64.98 71.08
C LYS A 12 46.49 -64.70 71.36
N VAL A 13 45.58 -65.48 70.78
CA VAL A 13 44.13 -65.27 70.85
C VAL A 13 43.39 -66.60 70.67
N THR A 14 42.28 -66.82 71.37
CA THR A 14 41.42 -68.01 71.20
C THR A 14 40.53 -67.85 69.97
N ILE A 15 40.62 -68.77 69.00
CA ILE A 15 39.77 -68.82 67.80
C ILE A 15 38.76 -69.96 67.98
N SER A 16 37.49 -69.71 67.65
CA SER A 16 36.45 -70.72 67.77
C SER A 16 36.61 -71.84 66.73
N GLU A 17 36.12 -73.03 67.05
CA GLU A 17 36.17 -74.18 66.14
C GLU A 17 35.54 -73.86 64.78
N PRO A 18 34.33 -73.24 64.68
CA PRO A 18 33.79 -72.82 63.39
C PRO A 18 34.76 -71.92 62.61
N ALA A 19 35.30 -70.86 63.21
CA ALA A 19 36.21 -69.96 62.50
C ALA A 19 37.52 -70.63 62.05
N SER A 20 38.04 -71.58 62.83
CA SER A 20 39.22 -72.37 62.45
C SER A 20 38.96 -73.30 61.26
N LEU A 21 37.76 -73.88 61.18
CA LEU A 21 37.32 -74.75 60.09
C LEU A 21 37.11 -74.00 58.77
N PHE A 22 36.94 -72.67 58.80
CA PHE A 22 36.86 -71.84 57.60
C PHE A 22 38.15 -71.90 56.76
N GLU A 23 39.31 -72.04 57.41
CA GLU A 23 40.59 -72.25 56.72
C GLU A 23 40.55 -73.54 55.87
N GLY A 24 39.84 -74.57 56.35
CA GLY A 24 39.60 -75.82 55.63
C GLY A 24 38.75 -75.63 54.38
N VAL A 25 37.73 -74.76 54.45
CA VAL A 25 36.88 -74.42 53.30
C VAL A 25 37.72 -73.74 52.20
N LEU A 26 38.57 -72.79 52.57
CA LEU A 26 39.46 -72.09 51.63
C LEU A 26 40.61 -72.98 51.11
N ASN A 27 41.10 -73.94 51.89
CA ASN A 27 42.11 -74.91 51.47
C ASN A 27 41.55 -76.08 50.64
N SER A 28 40.23 -76.25 50.56
CA SER A 28 39.61 -77.34 49.82
C SER A 28 39.93 -77.26 48.31
N ASP A 29 40.08 -78.42 47.67
CA ASP A 29 40.20 -78.49 46.20
C ASP A 29 38.83 -78.34 45.50
N ALA A 30 37.77 -77.98 46.23
CA ALA A 30 36.45 -77.75 45.66
C ALA A 30 36.49 -76.59 44.67
N VAL A 31 35.98 -76.84 43.46
CA VAL A 31 35.86 -75.85 42.38
C VAL A 31 34.39 -75.74 41.96
N GLY A 32 33.96 -74.56 41.50
CA GLY A 32 32.58 -74.37 41.03
C GLY A 32 31.58 -74.27 42.20
N ILE A 33 30.30 -74.57 41.95
CA ILE A 33 29.14 -74.34 42.85
C ILE A 33 29.41 -74.84 44.28
N VAL A 34 29.95 -76.06 44.40
CA VAL A 34 30.31 -76.72 45.68
C VAL A 34 31.15 -75.84 46.61
N PHE A 35 32.06 -75.02 46.07
CA PHE A 35 32.87 -74.11 46.88
C PHE A 35 32.02 -73.01 47.54
N PHE A 36 31.05 -72.45 46.82
CA PHE A 36 30.16 -71.43 47.37
C PHE A 36 29.19 -72.00 48.36
N ASP A 37 28.62 -73.18 48.09
CA ASP A 37 27.73 -73.85 49.03
C ASP A 37 28.46 -74.16 50.33
N SER A 38 29.75 -74.54 50.25
CA SER A 38 30.60 -74.74 51.42
C SER A 38 30.84 -73.44 52.19
N VAL A 39 31.10 -72.33 51.49
CA VAL A 39 31.23 -70.99 52.12
C VAL A 39 29.92 -70.56 52.79
N LEU A 40 28.79 -70.75 52.12
CA LEU A 40 27.46 -70.38 52.61
C LEU A 40 27.06 -71.21 53.83
N ALA A 41 27.18 -72.54 53.74
CA ALA A 41 26.91 -73.45 54.85
C ALA A 41 27.78 -73.13 56.07
N HIS A 42 29.05 -72.77 55.83
CA HIS A 42 29.95 -72.41 56.91
C HIS A 42 29.56 -71.11 57.62
N PHE A 43 29.12 -70.08 56.88
CA PHE A 43 28.59 -68.87 57.52
C PHE A 43 27.27 -69.12 58.26
N HIS A 44 26.43 -70.05 57.80
CA HIS A 44 25.25 -70.48 58.58
C HIS A 44 25.66 -71.13 59.91
N THR A 45 26.62 -72.05 59.90
CA THR A 45 27.14 -72.66 61.14
C THR A 45 27.78 -71.62 62.06
N PHE A 46 28.52 -70.66 61.49
CA PHE A 46 29.11 -69.56 62.26
C PHE A 46 28.01 -68.66 62.87
N ASP A 47 26.95 -68.34 62.13
CA ASP A 47 25.79 -67.59 62.63
C ASP A 47 25.11 -68.31 63.81
N GLU A 48 24.81 -69.59 63.67
CA GLU A 48 24.18 -70.41 64.71
C GLU A 48 25.04 -70.48 65.98
N PHE A 49 26.36 -70.59 65.82
CA PHE A 49 27.29 -70.57 66.94
C PHE A 49 27.27 -69.23 67.68
N ASN A 50 27.26 -68.12 66.94
CA ASN A 50 27.33 -66.77 67.51
C ASN A 50 26.03 -66.29 68.17
N GLN A 51 24.88 -66.86 67.81
CA GLN A 51 23.62 -66.64 68.53
C GLN A 51 23.71 -67.05 70.02
N ARG A 52 24.70 -67.87 70.41
CA ARG A 52 24.93 -68.35 71.78
C ARG A 52 25.93 -67.48 72.58
N GLN A 53 26.12 -66.22 72.21
CA GLN A 53 27.05 -65.24 72.83
C GLN A 53 28.54 -65.65 72.77
N ASN A 54 29.09 -65.67 71.56
CA ASN A 54 30.51 -65.95 71.35
C ASN A 54 31.42 -64.81 71.84
N LYS A 55 32.30 -65.11 72.82
CA LYS A 55 33.29 -64.16 73.37
C LYS A 55 34.47 -63.88 72.44
N THR A 56 34.72 -64.74 71.44
CA THR A 56 35.84 -64.61 70.48
C THR A 56 35.41 -64.02 69.14
N PHE A 57 34.17 -63.54 69.02
CA PHE A 57 33.55 -63.13 67.76
C PHE A 57 34.40 -62.21 66.88
N LEU A 58 34.96 -61.13 67.44
CA LEU A 58 35.79 -60.19 66.66
C LEU A 58 37.12 -60.81 66.21
N HIS A 59 37.70 -61.70 67.01
CA HIS A 59 38.92 -62.41 66.66
C HIS A 59 38.69 -63.49 65.60
N ASP A 60 37.53 -64.13 65.64
CA ASP A 60 37.07 -65.07 64.63
C ASP A 60 36.84 -64.37 63.28
N VAL A 61 36.21 -63.19 63.30
CA VAL A 61 36.05 -62.35 62.11
C VAL A 61 37.41 -61.90 61.55
N ASP A 62 38.38 -61.58 62.42
CA ASP A 62 39.75 -61.26 62.01
C ASP A 62 40.47 -62.43 61.35
N TYR A 63 40.36 -63.61 61.96
CA TYR A 63 40.89 -64.84 61.42
C TYR A 63 40.32 -65.17 60.03
N ILE A 64 38.99 -65.11 59.87
CA ILE A 64 38.28 -65.34 58.60
C ILE A 64 38.74 -64.32 57.54
N THR A 65 38.88 -63.05 57.93
CA THR A 65 39.35 -61.97 57.03
C THR A 65 40.77 -62.27 56.51
N GLN A 66 41.70 -62.59 57.41
CA GLN A 66 43.10 -62.85 57.04
C GLN A 66 43.27 -64.13 56.22
N CYS A 67 42.50 -65.17 56.53
CA CYS A 67 42.43 -66.37 55.70
C CYS A 67 41.94 -66.04 54.29
N THR A 68 40.92 -65.19 54.18
CA THR A 68 40.36 -64.77 52.88
C THR A 68 41.37 -63.93 52.08
N ILE A 69 42.06 -62.96 52.70
CA ILE A 69 43.11 -62.15 52.05
C ILE A 69 44.25 -63.05 51.54
N THR A 70 44.69 -64.00 52.37
CA THR A 70 45.76 -64.95 52.01
C THR A 70 45.34 -65.85 50.86
N ASP A 71 44.07 -66.26 50.81
CA ASP A 71 43.54 -67.06 49.71
C ASP A 71 43.45 -66.27 48.40
N LEU A 72 42.93 -65.04 48.45
CA LEU A 72 42.80 -64.14 47.29
C LEU A 72 44.17 -63.76 46.69
N THR A 73 45.22 -63.72 47.51
CA THR A 73 46.60 -63.41 47.06
C THR A 73 47.41 -64.66 46.68
N SER A 74 46.87 -65.85 46.91
CA SER A 74 47.54 -67.12 46.63
C SER A 74 47.60 -67.42 45.12
N LYS A 75 48.81 -67.68 44.61
CA LYS A 75 49.00 -68.17 43.22
C LYS A 75 48.37 -69.55 42.99
N LYS A 76 48.21 -70.38 44.03
CA LYS A 76 47.63 -71.73 43.91
C LYS A 76 46.13 -71.66 43.57
N HIS A 77 45.42 -70.67 44.13
CA HIS A 77 43.95 -70.60 44.05
C HIS A 77 43.44 -69.50 43.11
N SER A 78 44.34 -68.79 42.41
CA SER A 78 44.00 -67.64 41.54
C SER A 78 42.95 -67.95 40.47
N ILE A 79 42.90 -69.19 39.95
CA ILE A 79 41.88 -69.61 38.97
C ILE A 79 40.50 -69.72 39.64
N ARG A 80 40.42 -70.33 40.84
CA ARG A 80 39.18 -70.45 41.62
C ARG A 80 38.67 -69.07 42.03
N SER A 81 39.57 -68.21 42.53
CA SER A 81 39.22 -66.87 42.99
C SER A 81 38.66 -65.98 41.89
N ARG A 82 39.10 -66.15 40.63
CA ARG A 82 38.53 -65.44 39.47
C ARG A 82 37.18 -66.00 39.01
N LYS A 83 36.96 -67.30 39.16
CA LYS A 83 35.73 -67.98 38.71
C LYS A 83 34.59 -67.93 39.73
N ARG A 84 34.89 -67.86 41.03
CA ARG A 84 33.90 -67.84 42.13
C ARG A 84 33.90 -66.52 42.89
N ILE A 85 33.82 -65.42 42.14
CA ILE A 85 33.88 -64.09 42.74
C ILE A 85 32.70 -63.79 43.67
N ASP A 86 31.57 -64.41 43.38
CA ASP A 86 30.35 -64.42 44.18
C ASP A 86 30.63 -64.92 45.61
N ALA A 87 31.45 -65.97 45.78
CA ALA A 87 31.84 -66.47 47.11
C ALA A 87 32.62 -65.42 47.90
N TYR A 88 33.57 -64.73 47.26
CA TYR A 88 34.39 -63.73 47.94
C TYR A 88 33.65 -62.42 48.19
N LEU A 89 32.72 -62.04 47.30
CA LEU A 89 31.78 -60.93 47.55
C LEU A 89 30.87 -61.27 48.73
N TYR A 90 30.35 -62.49 48.80
CA TYR A 90 29.56 -62.95 49.94
C TYR A 90 30.36 -62.91 51.25
N ILE A 91 31.58 -63.47 51.27
CA ILE A 91 32.49 -63.41 52.43
C ILE A 91 32.70 -61.96 52.87
N TYR A 92 33.04 -61.08 51.94
CA TYR A 92 33.27 -59.66 52.22
C TYR A 92 32.02 -58.99 52.84
N CYS A 93 30.84 -59.21 52.26
CA CYS A 93 29.59 -58.64 52.78
C CYS A 93 29.23 -59.21 54.17
N ARG A 94 29.45 -60.50 54.41
CA ARG A 94 29.24 -61.12 55.73
C ARG A 94 30.17 -60.55 56.79
N ILE A 95 31.45 -60.39 56.47
CA ILE A 95 32.42 -59.75 57.37
C ILE A 95 31.99 -58.30 57.65
N GLN A 96 31.56 -57.56 56.63
CA GLN A 96 31.06 -56.18 56.79
C GLN A 96 29.82 -56.12 57.70
N GLU A 97 28.87 -57.05 57.54
CA GLU A 97 27.69 -57.17 58.41
C GLU A 97 28.08 -57.47 59.87
N TYR A 98 29.02 -58.39 60.10
CA TYR A 98 29.48 -58.71 61.45
C TYR A 98 30.19 -57.55 62.14
N ILE A 99 31.02 -56.79 61.41
CA ILE A 99 31.69 -55.61 61.94
C ILE A 99 30.66 -54.53 62.31
N TYR A 100 29.62 -54.36 61.48
CA TYR A 100 28.51 -53.45 61.77
C TYR A 100 27.73 -53.88 63.02
N LEU A 101 27.38 -55.16 63.14
CA LEU A 101 26.69 -55.72 64.31
C LEU A 101 27.53 -55.59 65.59
N ALA A 102 28.85 -55.72 65.49
CA ALA A 102 29.76 -55.55 66.61
C ALA A 102 30.09 -54.08 66.94
N ASN A 103 29.61 -53.11 66.14
CA ASN A 103 29.90 -51.69 66.26
C ASN A 103 31.40 -51.38 66.42
N ALA A 104 32.25 -52.07 65.66
CA ALA A 104 33.71 -52.00 65.79
C ALA A 104 34.37 -51.31 64.58
N TYR A 105 35.42 -50.53 64.82
CA TYR A 105 36.30 -50.06 63.74
C TYR A 105 37.31 -51.16 63.40
N TYR A 106 37.36 -51.55 62.13
CA TYR A 106 38.12 -52.72 61.71
C TYR A 106 38.91 -52.48 60.42
N LYS A 107 40.20 -52.17 60.60
CA LYS A 107 41.15 -51.84 59.52
C LYS A 107 41.31 -52.94 58.44
N PRO A 108 41.37 -54.24 58.77
CA PRO A 108 41.57 -55.29 57.77
C PRO A 108 40.44 -55.45 56.75
N LEU A 109 39.21 -54.97 57.04
CA LEU A 109 38.13 -54.94 56.04
C LEU A 109 38.48 -54.03 54.85
N GLY A 110 39.20 -52.93 55.09
CA GLY A 110 39.70 -52.05 54.03
C GLY A 110 40.71 -52.73 53.12
N GLU A 111 41.60 -53.54 53.71
CA GLU A 111 42.58 -54.34 52.98
C GLU A 111 41.90 -55.45 52.16
N LEU A 112 40.97 -56.19 52.76
CA LEU A 112 40.17 -57.20 52.06
C LEU A 112 39.42 -56.59 50.87
N LYS A 113 38.79 -55.43 51.05
CA LYS A 113 38.11 -54.69 49.97
C LYS A 113 39.07 -54.34 48.84
N GLN A 114 40.26 -53.84 49.18
CA GLN A 114 41.26 -53.44 48.20
C GLN A 114 41.75 -54.64 47.36
N VAL A 115 42.10 -55.75 48.03
CA VAL A 115 42.55 -56.99 47.37
C VAL A 115 41.45 -57.58 46.50
N LEU A 116 40.21 -57.63 47.00
CA LEU A 116 39.06 -58.13 46.24
C LEU A 116 38.83 -57.28 44.98
N PHE A 117 38.80 -55.95 45.11
CA PHE A 117 38.56 -55.07 43.96
C PHE A 117 39.72 -55.08 42.96
N GLN A 118 40.96 -55.25 43.41
CA GLN A 118 42.10 -55.42 42.52
C GLN A 118 42.00 -56.73 41.73
N LEU A 119 41.55 -57.82 42.36
CA LEU A 119 41.29 -59.08 41.67
C LEU A 119 40.16 -58.93 40.65
N LEU A 120 39.07 -58.24 41.02
CA LEU A 120 37.96 -57.95 40.12
C LEU A 120 38.42 -57.21 38.86
N VAL A 121 39.14 -56.10 39.04
CA VAL A 121 39.66 -55.28 37.94
C VAL A 121 40.64 -56.09 37.08
N SER A 122 41.57 -56.81 37.71
CA SER A 122 42.54 -57.63 36.98
C SER A 122 41.87 -58.73 36.14
N ALA A 123 40.85 -59.39 36.68
CA ALA A 123 40.08 -60.39 35.95
C ALA A 123 39.31 -59.77 34.78
N PHE A 124 38.75 -58.57 34.98
CA PHE A 124 38.05 -57.82 33.96
C PHE A 124 38.95 -57.36 32.83
N GLU A 125 40.10 -56.76 33.14
CA GLU A 125 41.08 -56.34 32.12
C GLU A 125 41.61 -57.52 31.29
N GLN A 126 42.00 -58.61 31.94
CA GLN A 126 42.58 -59.77 31.25
C GLN A 126 41.61 -60.46 30.30
N THR A 127 40.31 -60.25 30.49
CA THR A 127 39.26 -60.89 29.71
C THR A 127 38.43 -59.90 28.89
N LYS A 128 38.87 -58.64 28.76
CA LYS A 128 38.12 -57.56 28.10
C LYS A 128 36.67 -57.46 28.60
N GLY A 129 36.53 -57.68 29.91
CA GLY A 129 35.30 -57.63 30.66
C GLY A 129 34.41 -58.88 30.61
N GLN A 130 34.79 -59.96 29.91
CA GLN A 130 34.02 -61.21 29.92
C GLN A 130 33.94 -61.86 31.32
N GLN A 131 34.96 -61.68 32.15
CA GLN A 131 35.00 -62.06 33.57
C GLN A 131 35.21 -60.80 34.42
N PRO A 132 34.97 -60.84 35.74
CA PRO A 132 34.33 -61.92 36.49
C PRO A 132 32.80 -61.93 36.26
N ASN A 133 32.16 -63.07 36.54
CA ASN A 133 30.71 -63.25 36.48
C ASN A 133 30.20 -63.83 37.81
N LEU A 134 28.98 -63.47 38.20
CA LEU A 134 28.25 -64.16 39.24
C LEU A 134 27.78 -65.52 38.72
N LEU A 135 27.93 -66.57 39.53
CA LEU A 135 27.39 -67.91 39.24
C LEU A 135 26.28 -68.32 40.21
N VAL A 136 25.98 -67.46 41.19
CA VAL A 136 24.90 -67.57 42.17
C VAL A 136 23.64 -66.90 41.61
N TYR A 137 22.50 -67.57 41.74
CA TYR A 137 21.21 -67.11 41.20
C TYR A 137 20.17 -66.91 42.32
N GLU A 138 20.45 -67.33 43.55
CA GLU A 138 19.53 -67.21 44.67
C GLU A 138 19.28 -65.73 45.03
N LYS A 139 18.02 -65.31 44.91
CA LYS A 139 17.60 -63.92 45.15
C LYS A 139 18.02 -63.40 46.53
N ASP A 140 17.81 -64.18 47.59
CA ASP A 140 18.10 -63.74 48.96
C ASP A 140 19.61 -63.56 49.20
N VAL A 141 20.42 -64.40 48.56
CA VAL A 141 21.88 -64.32 48.64
C VAL A 141 22.38 -63.08 47.88
N LEU A 142 21.87 -62.84 46.67
CA LEU A 142 22.22 -61.67 45.87
C LEU A 142 21.74 -60.36 46.53
N LEU A 143 20.56 -60.36 47.16
CA LEU A 143 20.04 -59.21 47.91
C LEU A 143 20.93 -58.90 49.12
N ARG A 144 21.46 -59.93 49.79
CA ARG A 144 22.39 -59.77 50.91
C ARG A 144 23.76 -59.27 50.46
N MET A 145 24.25 -59.70 49.29
CA MET A 145 25.51 -59.17 48.74
C MET A 145 25.43 -57.67 48.39
N ASP A 146 24.23 -57.16 48.04
CA ASP A 146 23.97 -55.74 47.74
C ASP A 146 25.07 -55.06 46.90
N ILE A 147 25.44 -55.70 45.80
CA ILE A 147 26.47 -55.20 44.87
C ILE A 147 26.18 -53.75 44.41
N PRO A 148 24.92 -53.34 44.14
CA PRO A 148 24.60 -51.96 43.78
C PRO A 148 24.96 -50.90 44.86
N ARG A 149 25.03 -51.27 46.14
CA ARG A 149 25.50 -50.36 47.20
C ARG A 149 26.98 -50.06 47.07
N HIS A 150 27.78 -51.00 46.59
CA HIS A 150 29.21 -50.77 46.34
C HIS A 150 29.46 -49.82 45.16
N LEU A 151 28.60 -49.84 44.13
CA LEU A 151 28.62 -48.80 43.08
C LEU A 151 28.41 -47.41 43.65
N SER A 152 27.47 -47.28 44.59
CA SER A 152 27.15 -46.00 45.24
C SER A 152 28.30 -45.45 46.09
N SER A 153 29.32 -46.27 46.40
CA SER A 153 30.54 -45.83 47.06
C SER A 153 31.57 -45.18 46.12
N ILE A 154 31.40 -45.31 44.80
CA ILE A 154 32.23 -44.63 43.79
C ILE A 154 31.55 -43.30 43.40
N ALA A 155 31.73 -42.28 44.24
CA ALA A 155 31.20 -40.94 43.97
C ALA A 155 32.06 -40.15 42.96
N THR A 156 33.33 -40.52 42.79
CA THR A 156 34.31 -39.82 41.95
C THR A 156 35.05 -40.80 41.04
N ILE A 157 35.19 -40.46 39.76
CA ILE A 157 36.01 -41.19 38.78
C ILE A 157 37.15 -40.27 38.32
N ASP A 158 38.32 -40.48 38.92
CA ASP A 158 39.51 -39.64 38.77
C ASP A 158 40.55 -40.19 37.78
N ASP A 159 40.59 -41.51 37.60
CA ASP A 159 41.51 -42.19 36.70
C ASP A 159 40.88 -43.42 35.99
N LEU A 160 41.64 -44.02 35.06
CA LEU A 160 41.20 -45.21 34.32
C LEU A 160 41.03 -46.46 35.20
N ASN A 161 41.75 -46.56 36.32
CA ASN A 161 41.64 -47.69 37.23
C ASN A 161 40.33 -47.62 38.04
N THR A 162 39.96 -46.44 38.53
CA THR A 162 38.66 -46.17 39.16
C THR A 162 37.52 -46.38 38.17
N LEU A 163 37.69 -45.98 36.90
CA LEU A 163 36.71 -46.27 35.84
C LEU A 163 36.53 -47.78 35.62
N LYS A 164 37.61 -48.55 35.59
CA LYS A 164 37.53 -50.02 35.45
C LYS A 164 36.87 -50.69 36.65
N LYS A 165 37.15 -50.22 37.88
CA LYS A 165 36.41 -50.65 39.09
C LYS A 165 34.91 -50.38 38.94
N PHE A 166 34.56 -49.18 38.45
CA PHE A 166 33.18 -48.80 38.20
C PHE A 166 32.51 -49.71 37.15
N PHE A 167 33.17 -50.01 36.02
CA PHE A 167 32.63 -50.92 35.01
C PHE A 167 32.43 -52.35 35.50
N VAL A 168 33.42 -52.91 36.22
CA VAL A 168 33.30 -54.22 36.87
C VAL A 168 32.08 -54.30 37.77
N LEU A 169 31.91 -53.31 38.65
CA LEU A 169 30.81 -53.32 39.61
C LEU A 169 29.48 -53.07 38.91
N SER A 170 29.47 -52.30 37.82
CA SER A 170 28.29 -52.06 36.99
C SER A 170 27.83 -53.35 36.33
N LYS A 171 28.78 -54.09 35.73
CA LYS A 171 28.53 -55.40 35.14
C LYS A 171 27.94 -56.38 36.15
N LEU A 172 28.60 -56.54 37.31
CA LEU A 172 28.14 -57.47 38.34
C LEU A 172 26.80 -57.06 38.94
N SER A 173 26.55 -55.75 39.11
CA SER A 173 25.27 -55.24 39.60
C SER A 173 24.14 -55.50 38.61
N MET A 174 24.36 -55.22 37.32
CA MET A 174 23.39 -55.52 36.26
C MET A 174 23.09 -57.03 36.21
N GLN A 175 24.13 -57.86 36.26
CA GLN A 175 23.99 -59.32 36.28
C GLN A 175 23.19 -59.81 37.51
N ALA A 176 23.49 -59.29 38.71
CA ALA A 176 22.75 -59.63 39.93
C ALA A 176 21.26 -59.28 39.80
N THR A 177 20.96 -58.06 39.32
CA THR A 177 19.57 -57.60 39.17
C THR A 177 18.79 -58.39 38.11
N GLN A 178 19.48 -58.86 37.08
CA GLN A 178 18.91 -59.74 36.07
C GLN A 178 18.56 -61.12 36.64
N PHE A 179 19.45 -61.72 37.43
CA PHE A 179 19.21 -63.02 38.07
C PHE A 179 18.04 -62.97 39.07
N MET A 180 17.85 -61.83 39.76
CA MET A 180 16.70 -61.64 40.66
C MET A 180 15.34 -61.62 39.95
N ASN A 181 15.31 -61.39 38.62
CA ASN A 181 14.11 -61.33 37.77
C ASN A 181 12.93 -60.52 38.35
N ASP A 182 13.23 -59.38 38.99
CA ASP A 182 12.25 -58.49 39.63
C ASP A 182 12.41 -57.09 39.05
N SER A 183 11.36 -56.60 38.38
CA SER A 183 11.39 -55.34 37.63
C SER A 183 11.71 -54.13 38.50
N ARG A 184 11.47 -54.19 39.82
CA ARG A 184 11.78 -53.12 40.78
C ARG A 184 13.28 -52.89 40.98
N TYR A 185 14.11 -53.87 40.66
CA TYR A 185 15.57 -53.82 40.88
C TYR A 185 16.36 -53.68 39.58
N ARG A 186 15.70 -53.62 38.41
CA ARG A 186 16.39 -53.53 37.12
C ARG A 186 17.15 -52.21 37.01
N LEU A 187 18.47 -52.28 36.94
CA LEU A 187 19.33 -51.11 36.79
C LEU A 187 19.47 -50.71 35.32
N GLN A 188 19.29 -49.41 35.04
CA GLN A 188 19.68 -48.82 33.76
C GLN A 188 20.98 -48.03 33.91
N TRP A 189 21.71 -47.86 32.81
CA TRP A 189 22.96 -47.12 32.80
C TRP A 189 22.81 -45.68 33.30
N ILE A 190 21.71 -45.01 32.96
CA ILE A 190 21.49 -43.63 33.39
C ILE A 190 21.35 -43.53 34.91
N ASP A 191 20.70 -44.51 35.55
CA ASP A 191 20.58 -44.60 37.01
C ASP A 191 21.94 -44.81 37.66
N ILE A 192 22.78 -45.68 37.07
CA ILE A 192 24.13 -45.95 37.58
C ILE A 192 25.03 -44.72 37.43
N LEU A 193 25.04 -44.09 36.24
CA LEU A 193 25.87 -42.92 35.95
C LEU A 193 25.45 -41.69 36.75
N SER A 194 24.15 -41.55 37.05
CA SER A 194 23.65 -40.42 37.86
C SER A 194 24.25 -40.39 39.27
N LYS A 195 24.66 -41.54 39.82
CA LYS A 195 25.28 -41.68 41.15
C LYS A 195 26.72 -41.19 41.19
N VAL A 196 27.40 -41.11 40.04
CA VAL A 196 28.75 -40.53 39.94
C VAL A 196 28.60 -39.01 39.99
N LYS A 197 29.23 -38.37 40.98
CA LYS A 197 29.14 -36.91 41.18
C LYS A 197 30.20 -36.16 40.39
N ILE A 198 31.43 -36.69 40.35
CA ILE A 198 32.58 -36.02 39.76
C ILE A 198 33.34 -37.00 38.86
N THR A 199 33.68 -36.56 37.65
CA THR A 199 34.56 -37.31 36.74
C THR A 199 35.59 -36.35 36.15
N THR A 200 36.87 -36.65 36.30
CA THR A 200 37.97 -35.82 35.73
C THR A 200 38.41 -36.31 34.34
N LEU A 201 38.02 -37.53 33.98
CA LEU A 201 38.27 -38.13 32.67
C LEU A 201 37.56 -37.36 31.56
N SER A 202 38.20 -37.27 30.40
CA SER A 202 37.54 -36.78 29.19
C SER A 202 36.47 -37.76 28.71
N LEU A 203 35.47 -37.23 27.98
CA LEU A 203 34.46 -38.04 27.31
C LEU A 203 35.10 -39.15 26.45
N GLU A 204 36.16 -38.82 25.71
CA GLU A 204 36.87 -39.76 24.86
C GLU A 204 37.51 -40.92 25.65
N GLN A 205 38.18 -40.62 26.76
CA GLN A 205 38.75 -41.65 27.64
C GLN A 205 37.66 -42.58 28.19
N PHE A 206 36.51 -42.02 28.55
CA PHE A 206 35.39 -42.78 29.10
C PHE A 206 34.78 -43.72 28.05
N ILE A 207 34.48 -43.20 26.86
CA ILE A 207 33.88 -43.98 25.77
C ILE A 207 34.84 -45.05 25.25
N ARG A 208 36.14 -44.72 25.06
CA ARG A 208 37.13 -45.72 24.63
C ARG A 208 37.26 -46.86 25.64
N ALA A 209 37.34 -46.55 26.94
CA ALA A 209 37.39 -47.58 27.97
C ALA A 209 36.13 -48.46 28.01
N TYR A 210 34.95 -47.90 27.69
CA TYR A 210 33.74 -48.70 27.51
C TYR A 210 33.84 -49.60 26.28
N LEU A 211 34.24 -49.05 25.12
CA LEU A 211 34.39 -49.81 23.86
C LEU A 211 35.37 -50.98 24.00
N ASP A 212 36.49 -50.77 24.71
CA ASP A 212 37.48 -51.82 25.01
C ASP A 212 36.89 -53.01 25.78
N ASN A 213 35.77 -52.79 26.49
CA ASN A 213 35.08 -53.79 27.32
C ASN A 213 33.61 -53.97 26.92
N GLN A 214 33.22 -53.58 25.70
CA GLN A 214 31.81 -53.53 25.29
C GLN A 214 31.14 -54.91 25.31
N GLU A 215 31.91 -55.97 25.05
CA GLU A 215 31.43 -57.36 25.09
C GLU A 215 30.82 -57.72 26.45
N ALA A 216 31.34 -57.14 27.54
CA ALA A 216 30.84 -57.34 28.90
C ALA A 216 29.41 -56.82 29.10
N PHE A 217 28.96 -55.91 28.25
CA PHE A 217 27.71 -55.17 28.39
C PHE A 217 26.73 -55.45 27.25
N THR A 218 26.91 -56.54 26.49
CA THR A 218 26.03 -56.90 25.36
C THR A 218 24.55 -57.01 25.72
N GLN A 219 24.23 -57.43 26.95
CA GLN A 219 22.85 -57.53 27.46
C GLN A 219 22.27 -56.18 27.91
N PHE A 220 23.13 -55.20 28.18
CA PHE A 220 22.79 -53.85 28.64
C PHE A 220 23.74 -52.84 27.96
N PRO A 221 23.65 -52.65 26.63
CA PRO A 221 24.55 -51.75 25.93
C PRO A 221 24.28 -50.30 26.34
N PHE A 222 25.26 -49.42 26.11
CA PHE A 222 24.99 -47.98 26.12
C PHE A 222 23.95 -47.67 25.05
N ASP A 223 22.95 -46.87 25.41
CA ASP A 223 21.93 -46.37 24.51
C ASP A 223 22.13 -44.87 24.24
N THR A 224 21.27 -44.31 23.38
CA THR A 224 21.29 -42.90 23.00
C THR A 224 21.20 -41.94 24.21
N PRO A 225 20.25 -42.11 25.17
CA PRO A 225 20.19 -41.30 26.38
C PRO A 225 21.48 -41.30 27.20
N VAL A 226 22.17 -42.44 27.31
CA VAL A 226 23.43 -42.55 28.05
C VAL A 226 24.55 -41.74 27.39
N LEU A 227 24.71 -41.85 26.07
CA LEU A 227 25.72 -41.06 25.36
C LEU A 227 25.45 -39.56 25.51
N ILE A 228 24.19 -39.14 25.37
CA ILE A 228 23.72 -37.76 25.57
C ILE A 228 24.04 -37.28 27.00
N HIS A 229 23.74 -38.10 28.02
CA HIS A 229 24.05 -37.79 29.42
C HIS A 229 25.57 -37.60 29.65
N LEU A 230 26.39 -38.48 29.06
CA LEU A 230 27.85 -38.38 29.15
C LEU A 230 28.39 -37.15 28.43
N ILE A 231 27.86 -36.80 27.26
CA ILE A 231 28.21 -35.56 26.55
C ILE A 231 27.87 -34.36 27.45
N HIS A 232 26.66 -34.29 27.99
CA HIS A 232 26.25 -33.18 28.85
C HIS A 232 27.21 -32.97 30.04
N ARG A 233 27.67 -34.06 30.66
CA ARG A 233 28.50 -34.00 31.86
C ARG A 233 29.99 -33.82 31.59
N LEU A 234 30.54 -34.45 30.56
CA LEU A 234 31.99 -34.59 30.37
C LEU A 234 32.54 -33.74 29.22
N HIS A 235 31.68 -33.28 28.31
CA HIS A 235 32.09 -32.39 27.23
C HIS A 235 32.40 -30.93 27.59
N PRO A 236 31.74 -30.26 28.59
CA PRO A 236 31.68 -28.79 28.67
C PRO A 236 32.97 -27.96 28.72
N SER A 237 34.18 -28.55 28.66
CA SER A 237 35.43 -27.76 28.81
C SER A 237 36.71 -28.45 28.32
N LYS A 238 36.82 -28.86 27.04
CA LYS A 238 38.15 -29.11 26.44
C LYS A 238 38.20 -28.63 24.99
N GLN A 239 39.10 -27.69 24.69
CA GLN A 239 39.47 -27.30 23.33
C GLN A 239 39.95 -28.55 22.59
N ALA A 240 39.09 -29.15 21.78
CA ALA A 240 39.45 -30.22 20.88
C ALA A 240 39.99 -29.63 19.58
N LYS A 241 40.94 -30.31 18.94
CA LYS A 241 41.45 -29.92 17.61
C LYS A 241 40.42 -30.17 16.49
N GLU A 242 39.43 -31.02 16.74
CA GLU A 242 38.34 -31.34 15.81
C GLU A 242 36.99 -30.85 16.35
N SER A 243 36.03 -30.65 15.44
CA SER A 243 34.64 -30.27 15.75
C SER A 243 34.00 -31.25 16.75
N PRO A 244 33.41 -30.76 17.86
CA PRO A 244 32.71 -31.58 18.84
C PRO A 244 31.66 -32.52 18.23
N PHE A 245 30.91 -32.03 17.25
CA PHE A 245 29.84 -32.81 16.62
C PHE A 245 30.39 -33.98 15.80
N LYS A 246 31.58 -33.80 15.19
CA LYS A 246 32.28 -34.89 14.49
C LYS A 246 32.66 -36.00 15.46
N THR A 247 33.19 -35.63 16.62
CA THR A 247 33.53 -36.58 17.68
C THR A 247 32.29 -37.28 18.22
N PHE A 248 31.18 -36.56 18.43
CA PHE A 248 29.92 -37.19 18.86
C PHE A 248 29.39 -38.19 17.83
N PHE A 249 29.45 -37.83 16.54
CA PHE A 249 29.04 -38.73 15.46
C PHE A 249 29.92 -39.98 15.39
N GLN A 250 31.23 -39.85 15.55
CA GLN A 250 32.16 -40.98 15.62
C GLN A 250 31.85 -41.89 16.83
N PHE A 251 31.57 -41.33 18.01
CA PHE A 251 31.18 -42.12 19.18
C PHE A 251 29.84 -42.81 18.97
N ASN A 252 28.86 -42.12 18.38
CA ASN A 252 27.56 -42.70 18.05
C ASN A 252 27.70 -43.90 17.10
N GLN A 253 28.56 -43.78 16.08
CA GLN A 253 28.87 -44.88 15.15
C GLN A 253 29.61 -46.04 15.84
N ALA A 254 30.62 -45.75 16.66
CA ALA A 254 31.38 -46.76 17.39
C ALA A 254 30.49 -47.56 18.36
N LEU A 255 29.51 -46.90 18.98
CA LEU A 255 28.51 -47.52 19.85
C LEU A 255 27.37 -48.21 19.09
N LYS A 256 27.33 -48.13 17.75
CA LYS A 256 26.28 -48.68 16.87
C LYS A 256 24.87 -48.14 17.20
N LEU A 257 24.79 -46.86 17.56
CA LEU A 257 23.53 -46.17 17.88
C LEU A 257 22.89 -45.56 16.64
N ASP A 258 21.57 -45.38 16.65
CA ASP A 258 20.84 -44.71 15.56
C ASP A 258 21.21 -43.21 15.51
N PRO A 259 21.84 -42.72 14.42
CA PRO A 259 22.25 -41.32 14.31
C PRO A 259 21.06 -40.34 14.29
N THR A 260 19.92 -40.73 13.72
CA THR A 260 18.73 -39.87 13.64
C THR A 260 18.15 -39.68 15.03
N LEU A 261 17.93 -40.79 15.75
CA LEU A 261 17.41 -40.77 17.12
C LEU A 261 18.35 -39.99 18.07
N PHE A 262 19.66 -40.10 17.85
CA PHE A 262 20.64 -39.30 18.61
C PHE A 262 20.43 -37.80 18.43
N PHE A 263 20.38 -37.32 17.19
CA PHE A 263 20.19 -35.88 16.96
C PHE A 263 18.79 -35.39 17.33
N GLU A 264 17.76 -36.24 17.26
CA GLU A 264 16.42 -35.93 17.76
C GLU A 264 16.36 -35.71 19.27
N GLN A 265 17.23 -36.36 20.06
CA GLN A 265 17.26 -36.21 21.52
C GLN A 265 18.32 -35.19 21.99
N PHE A 266 19.42 -35.04 21.23
CA PHE A 266 20.55 -34.19 21.58
C PHE A 266 20.24 -32.68 21.52
N HIS A 267 19.19 -32.26 20.82
CA HIS A 267 18.81 -30.85 20.63
C HIS A 267 18.64 -30.05 21.95
N THR A 268 18.25 -30.73 23.04
CA THR A 268 18.12 -30.13 24.39
C THR A 268 19.47 -29.70 24.95
N ILE A 269 20.49 -30.56 24.83
CA ILE A 269 21.87 -30.25 25.22
C ILE A 269 22.46 -29.22 24.28
N PHE A 270 22.20 -29.34 22.98
CA PHE A 270 22.66 -28.38 21.99
C PHE A 270 22.27 -26.95 22.39
N SER A 271 20.99 -26.72 22.74
CA SER A 271 20.50 -25.42 23.21
C SER A 271 21.26 -24.89 24.44
N CYS A 272 21.53 -25.76 25.41
CA CYS A 272 22.31 -25.42 26.60
C CYS A 272 23.75 -25.04 26.22
N GLY A 273 24.36 -25.79 25.29
CA GLY A 273 25.70 -25.49 24.80
C GLY A 273 25.79 -24.20 23.99
N ILE A 274 24.76 -23.83 23.22
CA ILE A 274 24.71 -22.51 22.56
C ILE A 274 24.71 -21.40 23.61
N LYS A 275 23.81 -21.45 24.61
CA LYS A 275 23.70 -20.44 25.67
C LYS A 275 25.02 -20.27 26.45
N ASN A 276 25.70 -21.37 26.71
CA ASN A 276 26.96 -21.40 27.45
C ASN A 276 28.21 -21.25 26.56
N ARG A 277 28.04 -21.00 25.26
CA ARG A 277 29.12 -20.85 24.27
C ARG A 277 30.12 -22.00 24.25
N TRP A 278 29.62 -23.24 24.35
CA TRP A 278 30.45 -24.45 24.27
C TRP A 278 30.97 -24.76 22.87
N TYR A 279 30.30 -24.23 21.84
CA TYR A 279 30.60 -24.53 20.44
C TYR A 279 30.99 -23.26 19.70
N GLU A 280 31.97 -23.36 18.80
CA GLU A 280 32.31 -22.26 17.90
C GLU A 280 31.33 -22.21 16.72
N MET A 281 31.22 -21.04 16.08
CA MET A 281 30.35 -20.84 14.92
C MET A 281 30.64 -21.84 13.79
N LYS A 282 31.93 -22.15 13.55
CA LYS A 282 32.36 -23.12 12.54
C LYS A 282 31.82 -24.53 12.81
N ASP A 283 31.76 -24.94 14.09
CA ASP A 283 31.30 -26.26 14.49
C ASP A 283 29.78 -26.37 14.28
N ILE A 284 29.05 -25.31 14.62
CA ILE A 284 27.60 -25.23 14.44
C ILE A 284 27.24 -25.23 12.95
N ALA A 285 28.01 -24.51 12.12
CA ALA A 285 27.79 -24.49 10.67
C ALA A 285 28.04 -25.85 10.01
N GLU A 286 29.05 -26.60 10.48
CA GLU A 286 29.28 -27.98 10.07
C GLU A 286 28.09 -28.87 10.46
N LEU A 287 27.59 -28.75 11.69
CA LEU A 287 26.40 -29.47 12.14
C LEU A 287 25.18 -29.16 11.27
N PHE A 288 24.91 -27.88 10.97
CA PHE A 288 23.81 -27.46 10.09
C PHE A 288 23.93 -28.12 8.72
N THR A 289 25.13 -28.19 8.15
CA THR A 289 25.37 -28.86 6.87
C THR A 289 24.97 -30.34 6.94
N TRP A 290 25.27 -31.03 8.03
CA TRP A 290 24.90 -32.43 8.22
C TRP A 290 23.40 -32.63 8.42
N VAL A 291 22.78 -31.90 9.34
CA VAL A 291 21.35 -32.06 9.64
C VAL A 291 20.47 -31.56 8.50
N SER A 292 20.99 -30.72 7.59
CA SER A 292 20.24 -30.20 6.44
C SER A 292 19.71 -31.28 5.49
N ARG A 293 20.25 -32.51 5.54
CA ARG A 293 19.74 -33.66 4.77
C ARG A 293 18.38 -34.14 5.26
N ASN A 294 17.99 -33.78 6.48
CA ASN A 294 16.70 -34.11 7.10
C ASN A 294 15.97 -32.81 7.45
N ASP A 295 14.82 -32.57 6.80
CA ASP A 295 14.04 -31.33 6.94
C ASP A 295 13.64 -31.04 8.40
N GLN A 296 13.14 -32.06 9.11
CA GLN A 296 12.69 -31.92 10.50
C GLN A 296 13.86 -31.59 11.45
N LEU A 297 14.98 -32.30 11.33
CA LEU A 297 16.17 -32.04 12.15
C LEU A 297 16.74 -30.65 11.82
N CYS A 298 16.84 -30.29 10.55
CA CYS A 298 17.31 -28.98 10.14
C CYS A 298 16.47 -27.85 10.77
N GLY A 299 15.14 -27.98 10.73
CA GLY A 299 14.23 -27.00 11.35
C GLY A 299 14.41 -26.90 12.86
N GLN A 300 14.55 -28.04 13.56
CA GLN A 300 14.78 -28.07 15.00
C GLN A 300 16.09 -27.35 15.37
N TYR A 301 17.21 -27.70 14.74
CA TYR A 301 18.51 -27.14 15.11
C TYR A 301 18.65 -25.66 14.75
N VAL A 302 18.12 -25.20 13.61
CA VAL A 302 18.08 -23.78 13.26
C VAL A 302 17.21 -22.99 14.24
N SER A 303 16.06 -23.54 14.64
CA SER A 303 15.18 -22.93 15.65
C SER A 303 15.85 -22.84 17.03
N HIS A 304 16.50 -23.92 17.47
CA HIS A 304 17.24 -23.94 18.73
C HIS A 304 18.42 -22.98 18.72
N TYR A 305 19.20 -22.91 17.64
CA TYR A 305 20.28 -21.93 17.53
C TYR A 305 19.74 -20.51 17.60
N SER A 306 18.81 -20.16 16.70
CA SER A 306 18.28 -18.80 16.61
C SER A 306 17.61 -18.34 17.91
N SER A 307 16.90 -19.21 18.62
CA SER A 307 16.29 -18.87 19.92
C SER A 307 17.30 -18.52 21.02
N ASN A 308 18.57 -18.88 20.86
CA ASN A 308 19.61 -18.74 21.88
C ASN A 308 20.75 -17.79 21.52
N VAL A 309 20.75 -17.22 20.32
CA VAL A 309 21.72 -16.21 19.88
C VAL A 309 21.05 -14.88 19.58
N ASP A 310 21.85 -13.81 19.53
CA ASP A 310 21.36 -12.50 19.12
C ASP A 310 21.26 -12.37 17.58
N THR A 311 20.94 -11.17 17.10
CA THR A 311 20.79 -10.94 15.65
C THR A 311 22.14 -10.78 14.95
N ASP A 312 23.17 -10.31 15.66
CA ASP A 312 24.51 -10.13 15.11
C ASP A 312 25.13 -11.51 14.83
N ASP A 313 25.06 -12.44 15.79
CA ASP A 313 25.49 -13.84 15.66
C ASP A 313 24.72 -14.62 14.57
N LEU A 314 23.44 -14.31 14.36
CA LEU A 314 22.64 -14.90 13.27
C LEU A 314 23.10 -14.41 11.90
N TRP A 315 23.45 -13.13 11.78
CA TRP A 315 23.97 -12.57 10.54
C TRP A 315 25.33 -13.15 10.20
N ASP A 316 26.22 -13.26 11.20
CA ASP A 316 27.55 -13.85 11.01
C ASP A 316 27.44 -15.33 10.63
N MET A 317 26.51 -16.08 11.23
CA MET A 317 26.21 -17.46 10.83
C MET A 317 25.72 -17.54 9.38
N PHE A 318 24.82 -16.64 8.94
CA PHE A 318 24.35 -16.56 7.56
C PHE A 318 25.52 -16.33 6.58
N LEU A 319 26.40 -15.36 6.87
CA LEU A 319 27.58 -15.09 6.05
C LEU A 319 28.56 -16.28 6.06
N HIS A 320 28.74 -16.94 7.20
CA HIS A 320 29.63 -18.09 7.31
C HIS A 320 29.12 -19.29 6.51
N LEU A 321 27.83 -19.65 6.63
CA LEU A 321 27.20 -20.72 5.86
C LEU A 321 27.28 -20.46 4.35
N TYR A 322 27.27 -19.20 3.94
CA TYR A 322 27.55 -18.83 2.55
C TYR A 322 28.98 -19.14 2.14
N LYS A 323 29.97 -18.71 2.94
CA LYS A 323 31.40 -18.93 2.64
C LYS A 323 31.69 -20.41 2.39
N ILE A 324 31.10 -21.29 3.21
CA ILE A 324 31.24 -22.76 3.09
C ILE A 324 30.25 -23.42 2.12
N ASN A 325 29.45 -22.65 1.36
CA ASN A 325 28.47 -23.13 0.36
C ASN A 325 27.30 -23.97 0.93
N ALA A 326 27.10 -23.96 2.26
CA ALA A 326 26.03 -24.70 2.93
C ALA A 326 24.64 -24.08 2.66
N LEU A 327 24.58 -22.77 2.40
CA LEU A 327 23.33 -22.09 2.05
C LEU A 327 22.65 -22.61 0.79
N ASN A 328 23.32 -23.37 -0.09
CA ASN A 328 22.63 -24.00 -1.23
C ASN A 328 21.62 -25.08 -0.81
N SER A 329 21.68 -25.55 0.44
CA SER A 329 20.69 -26.47 0.98
C SER A 329 19.33 -25.78 1.13
N VAL A 330 18.32 -26.31 0.44
CA VAL A 330 16.93 -25.81 0.49
C VAL A 330 16.40 -25.78 1.92
N ASN A 331 16.72 -26.78 2.74
CA ASN A 331 16.25 -26.87 4.12
C ASN A 331 16.87 -25.79 5.01
N ILE A 332 18.16 -25.47 4.85
CA ILE A 332 18.79 -24.38 5.61
C ILE A 332 18.12 -23.05 5.23
N GLN A 333 17.91 -22.78 3.94
CA GLN A 333 17.23 -21.56 3.51
C GLN A 333 15.82 -21.45 4.07
N LYS A 334 15.05 -22.55 3.99
CA LYS A 334 13.66 -22.64 4.46
C LYS A 334 13.49 -22.23 5.92
N TYR A 335 14.44 -22.55 6.80
CA TYR A 335 14.34 -22.25 8.23
C TYR A 335 15.14 -21.02 8.66
N LEU A 336 16.32 -20.77 8.08
CA LEU A 336 17.19 -19.67 8.51
C LEU A 336 16.69 -18.32 7.98
N ILE A 337 16.31 -18.24 6.70
CA ILE A 337 15.95 -16.98 6.04
C ILE A 337 14.72 -16.33 6.67
N PRO A 338 13.62 -17.05 6.97
CA PRO A 338 12.46 -16.44 7.62
C PRO A 338 12.77 -15.87 9.02
N VAL A 339 13.55 -16.58 9.82
CA VAL A 339 13.94 -16.13 11.17
C VAL A 339 14.86 -14.91 11.07
N LEU A 340 15.79 -14.93 10.10
CA LEU A 340 16.68 -13.82 9.83
C LEU A 340 15.89 -12.57 9.38
N ASN A 341 14.95 -12.73 8.43
CA ASN A 341 14.06 -11.65 8.00
C ASN A 341 13.26 -11.07 9.17
N GLN A 342 12.67 -11.92 10.01
CA GLN A 342 11.89 -11.46 11.16
C GLN A 342 12.73 -10.60 12.11
N ARG A 343 13.95 -11.04 12.45
CA ARG A 343 14.82 -10.35 13.41
C ARG A 343 15.52 -9.13 12.81
N ILE A 344 15.99 -9.23 11.57
CA ILE A 344 16.64 -8.11 10.89
C ILE A 344 15.64 -6.99 10.64
N SER A 345 14.39 -7.31 10.29
CA SER A 345 13.38 -6.30 9.99
C SER A 345 13.11 -5.29 11.13
N ILE A 346 13.54 -5.58 12.37
CA ILE A 346 13.38 -4.71 13.54
C ILE A 346 14.70 -4.08 14.06
N VAL A 347 15.84 -4.30 13.38
CA VAL A 347 17.12 -3.70 13.81
C VAL A 347 17.22 -2.23 13.42
N THR A 348 18.04 -1.48 14.15
CA THR A 348 18.34 -0.08 13.81
C THR A 348 19.09 0.03 12.48
N ILE A 349 18.90 1.15 11.78
CA ILE A 349 19.55 1.42 10.49
C ILE A 349 21.06 1.25 10.59
N GLY A 350 21.71 1.82 11.63
CA GLY A 350 23.15 1.68 11.82
C GLY A 350 23.63 0.23 12.09
N LYS A 351 22.77 -0.67 12.58
CA LYS A 351 23.07 -2.11 12.61
C LYS A 351 22.95 -2.73 11.22
N PHE A 352 21.87 -2.42 10.50
CA PHE A 352 21.66 -2.94 9.15
C PHE A 352 22.74 -2.49 8.16
N GLN A 353 23.21 -1.23 8.23
CA GLN A 353 24.32 -0.73 7.44
C GLN A 353 25.62 -1.52 7.68
N ARG A 354 25.90 -1.87 8.96
CA ARG A 354 27.04 -2.74 9.29
C ARG A 354 26.89 -4.13 8.68
N TYR A 355 25.69 -4.71 8.77
CA TYR A 355 25.39 -6.01 8.15
C TYR A 355 25.59 -5.99 6.63
N ALA A 356 25.09 -4.97 5.95
CA ALA A 356 25.27 -4.80 4.52
C ALA A 356 26.74 -4.62 4.13
N LYS A 357 27.53 -3.86 4.91
CA LYS A 357 28.98 -3.72 4.70
C LYS A 357 29.71 -5.05 4.86
N SER A 358 29.35 -5.86 5.86
CA SER A 358 29.90 -7.20 6.04
C SER A 358 29.52 -8.14 4.89
N ALA A 359 28.27 -8.08 4.40
CA ALA A 359 27.84 -8.83 3.22
C ALA A 359 28.59 -8.42 1.96
N LYS A 360 28.78 -7.11 1.73
CA LYS A 360 29.58 -6.59 0.60
C LYS A 360 31.02 -7.09 0.66
N THR A 361 31.64 -7.04 1.85
CA THR A 361 33.02 -7.55 2.04
C THR A 361 33.08 -9.05 1.72
N CYS A 362 32.10 -9.82 2.19
CA CYS A 362 31.98 -11.25 1.89
C CYS A 362 31.78 -11.54 0.39
N LEU A 363 31.02 -10.70 -0.31
CA LEU A 363 30.79 -10.78 -1.77
C LEU A 363 32.06 -10.47 -2.58
N VAL A 364 32.89 -9.52 -2.15
CA VAL A 364 34.16 -9.18 -2.82
C VAL A 364 35.20 -10.29 -2.66
N GLU A 365 35.20 -11.00 -1.53
CA GLU A 365 36.11 -12.13 -1.26
C GLU A 365 35.81 -13.38 -2.10
N ILE A 366 34.64 -13.49 -2.73
CA ILE A 366 34.15 -14.72 -3.37
C ILE A 366 33.82 -14.47 -4.85
N LYS A 367 34.30 -15.37 -5.73
CA LYS A 367 34.23 -15.24 -7.20
C LYS A 367 32.82 -14.97 -7.76
N PRO A 368 32.70 -14.38 -8.98
CA PRO A 368 31.45 -13.85 -9.58
C PRO A 368 30.32 -14.85 -9.86
N GLU A 369 30.52 -16.15 -9.64
CA GLU A 369 29.61 -17.22 -10.06
C GLU A 369 28.44 -17.46 -9.08
N ARG A 370 28.32 -16.69 -7.99
CA ARG A 370 27.34 -16.91 -6.92
C ARG A 370 26.24 -15.84 -6.84
N LEU A 371 25.52 -15.65 -7.95
CA LEU A 371 24.30 -14.80 -8.06
C LEU A 371 23.25 -15.08 -6.96
N HIS A 372 23.22 -16.30 -6.42
CA HIS A 372 22.24 -16.73 -5.40
C HIS A 372 22.32 -15.96 -4.07
N LEU A 373 23.50 -15.47 -3.65
CA LEU A 373 23.58 -14.65 -2.43
C LEU A 373 23.03 -13.25 -2.65
N ILE A 374 23.22 -12.69 -3.84
CA ILE A 374 22.67 -11.37 -4.18
C ILE A 374 21.15 -11.44 -4.13
N ASP A 375 20.55 -12.53 -4.61
CA ASP A 375 19.09 -12.77 -4.51
C ASP A 375 18.62 -12.94 -3.05
N LEU A 376 19.32 -13.78 -2.25
CA LEU A 376 18.96 -13.99 -0.84
C LEU A 376 19.12 -12.72 0.00
N PHE A 377 20.23 -11.98 -0.19
CA PHE A 377 20.43 -10.68 0.44
C PHE A 377 19.35 -9.70 -0.03
N GLY A 378 19.01 -9.71 -1.31
CA GLY A 378 17.96 -8.88 -1.86
C GLY A 378 16.62 -9.10 -1.17
N LYS A 379 16.23 -10.36 -0.94
CA LYS A 379 15.03 -10.72 -0.18
C LYS A 379 15.05 -10.22 1.27
N ILE A 380 16.21 -10.31 1.94
CA ILE A 380 16.39 -9.82 3.31
C ILE A 380 16.31 -8.28 3.35
N PHE A 381 16.97 -7.62 2.40
CA PHE A 381 16.93 -6.17 2.23
C PHE A 381 15.51 -5.68 1.96
N ASP A 382 14.77 -6.37 1.09
CA ASP A 382 13.39 -6.04 0.77
C ASP A 382 12.50 -6.15 2.00
N ALA A 383 12.61 -7.24 2.75
CA ALA A 383 11.87 -7.43 4.00
C ALA A 383 12.20 -6.35 5.04
N TYR A 384 13.46 -5.93 5.13
CA TYR A 384 13.89 -4.84 6.02
C TYR A 384 13.26 -3.51 5.61
N VAL A 385 13.49 -3.08 4.37
CA VAL A 385 13.04 -1.76 3.87
C VAL A 385 11.53 -1.65 3.87
N ILE A 386 10.82 -2.68 3.40
CA ILE A 386 9.35 -2.68 3.39
C ILE A 386 8.84 -2.45 4.82
N LYS A 387 9.32 -3.23 5.79
CA LYS A 387 8.86 -3.10 7.17
C LYS A 387 9.19 -1.72 7.74
N GLN A 388 10.43 -1.27 7.56
CA GLN A 388 10.85 0.00 8.13
C GLN A 388 10.15 1.22 7.52
N ILE A 389 9.72 1.16 6.25
CA ILE A 389 9.02 2.28 5.60
C ILE A 389 7.51 2.22 5.82
N THR A 390 6.91 1.03 5.74
CA THR A 390 5.44 0.86 5.74
C THR A 390 4.83 0.72 7.14
N ASP A 391 5.58 0.20 8.10
CA ASP A 391 5.09 -0.01 9.46
C ASP A 391 5.07 1.33 10.23
N PRO A 392 3.90 1.81 10.71
CA PRO A 392 3.77 3.07 11.42
C PRO A 392 4.66 3.19 12.67
N GLN A 393 5.05 2.06 13.28
CA GLN A 393 5.93 2.06 14.46
C GLN A 393 7.36 2.50 14.13
N TYR A 394 7.83 2.24 12.90
CA TYR A 394 9.23 2.45 12.51
C TYR A 394 9.38 3.53 11.42
N SER A 395 8.34 3.81 10.64
CA SER A 395 8.39 4.70 9.47
C SER A 395 8.88 6.11 9.78
N TYR A 396 8.53 6.68 10.93
CA TYR A 396 8.96 8.02 11.36
C TYR A 396 10.43 8.10 11.80
N GLN A 397 11.12 6.97 11.98
CA GLN A 397 12.51 6.92 12.43
C GLN A 397 13.53 6.96 11.29
N ILE A 398 13.10 6.65 10.06
CA ILE A 398 13.97 6.68 8.88
C ILE A 398 14.01 8.10 8.30
N SER A 399 15.19 8.75 8.36
CA SER A 399 15.42 10.03 7.71
C SER A 399 15.61 9.90 6.19
N GLN A 400 15.56 11.02 5.47
CA GLN A 400 15.91 11.05 4.05
C GLN A 400 17.36 10.66 3.81
N THR A 401 18.29 11.01 4.72
CA THR A 401 19.69 10.60 4.64
C THR A 401 19.84 9.08 4.77
N ASP A 402 19.16 8.48 5.75
CA ASP A 402 19.16 7.02 5.93
C ASP A 402 18.59 6.29 4.70
N SER A 403 17.55 6.86 4.09
CA SER A 403 16.95 6.30 2.87
C SER A 403 17.92 6.35 1.69
N LYS A 404 18.71 7.42 1.55
CA LYS A 404 19.77 7.52 0.53
C LYS A 404 20.89 6.51 0.79
N ASP A 405 21.31 6.34 2.03
CA ASP A 405 22.34 5.36 2.39
C ASP A 405 21.88 3.92 2.09
N LEU A 406 20.61 3.58 2.40
CA LEU A 406 20.03 2.29 2.06
C LEU A 406 19.94 2.06 0.55
N LEU A 407 19.54 3.08 -0.21
CA LEU A 407 19.50 3.02 -1.68
C LEU A 407 20.90 2.78 -2.26
N GLN A 408 21.91 3.49 -1.75
CA GLN A 408 23.30 3.31 -2.16
C GLN A 408 23.81 1.90 -1.86
N ILE A 409 23.48 1.36 -0.68
CA ILE A 409 23.82 -0.02 -0.30
C ILE A 409 23.23 -1.04 -1.27
N ASP A 410 21.95 -0.89 -1.64
CA ASP A 410 21.31 -1.81 -2.57
C ASP A 410 21.93 -1.73 -3.97
N LEU A 411 22.26 -0.52 -4.45
CA LEU A 411 22.93 -0.30 -5.74
C LEU A 411 24.33 -0.89 -5.80
N GLU A 412 25.06 -0.87 -4.69
CA GLU A 412 26.40 -1.45 -4.61
C GLU A 412 26.39 -2.98 -4.56
N ILE A 413 25.31 -3.59 -4.08
CA ILE A 413 25.19 -5.05 -3.91
C ILE A 413 24.45 -5.71 -5.08
N SER A 414 23.47 -5.04 -5.68
CA SER A 414 22.65 -5.58 -6.77
C SER A 414 23.23 -5.26 -8.15
N SER A 415 23.70 -6.30 -8.87
CA SER A 415 24.34 -6.14 -10.19
C SER A 415 23.36 -6.13 -11.38
N THR A 416 22.07 -6.44 -11.20
CA THR A 416 21.09 -6.57 -12.30
C THR A 416 19.65 -6.30 -11.87
N ASN A 417 18.91 -5.48 -12.65
CA ASN A 417 17.46 -5.19 -12.57
C ASN A 417 16.86 -4.75 -11.21
N CYS A 418 17.37 -3.67 -10.63
CA CYS A 418 16.85 -3.07 -9.39
C CYS A 418 15.40 -2.53 -9.49
N LEU A 419 14.91 -2.22 -10.70
CA LEU A 419 13.62 -1.56 -10.90
C LEU A 419 12.39 -2.38 -10.51
N GLU A 420 12.48 -3.71 -10.53
CA GLU A 420 11.36 -4.59 -10.20
C GLU A 420 11.22 -4.82 -8.68
N ARG A 421 12.19 -4.36 -7.87
CA ARG A 421 12.20 -4.61 -6.43
C ARG A 421 11.37 -3.58 -5.67
N PRO A 422 10.37 -4.01 -4.86
CA PRO A 422 9.48 -3.08 -4.16
C PRO A 422 10.20 -2.13 -3.19
N SER A 423 11.29 -2.58 -2.56
CA SER A 423 12.09 -1.77 -1.63
C SER A 423 12.73 -0.56 -2.30
N TYR A 424 13.22 -0.76 -3.53
CA TYR A 424 13.84 0.26 -4.35
C TYR A 424 12.84 1.38 -4.68
N LEU A 425 11.64 1.01 -5.15
CA LEU A 425 10.56 1.94 -5.42
C LEU A 425 10.10 2.68 -4.16
N LEU A 426 10.00 1.99 -3.02
CA LEU A 426 9.64 2.60 -1.73
C LEU A 426 10.69 3.62 -1.25
N LEU A 427 11.98 3.32 -1.41
CA LEU A 427 13.05 4.25 -1.07
C LEU A 427 13.02 5.49 -1.96
N ILE A 428 12.84 5.32 -3.28
CA ILE A 428 12.68 6.44 -4.21
C ILE A 428 11.46 7.29 -3.83
N ARG A 429 10.31 6.64 -3.56
CA ARG A 429 9.10 7.31 -3.11
C ARG A 429 9.36 8.15 -1.86
N LYS A 430 10.04 7.57 -0.87
CA LYS A 430 10.33 8.25 0.40
C LYS A 430 11.32 9.40 0.26
N ILE A 431 12.34 9.25 -0.58
CA ILE A 431 13.37 10.30 -0.80
C ILE A 431 12.77 11.49 -1.56
N LEU A 432 11.96 11.22 -2.60
CA LEU A 432 11.48 12.26 -3.50
C LEU A 432 10.11 12.84 -3.10
N PHE A 433 9.16 11.98 -2.71
CA PHE A 433 7.73 12.34 -2.63
C PHE A 433 7.15 12.40 -1.20
N ASP A 434 7.69 11.66 -0.22
CA ASP A 434 7.27 11.77 1.20
C ASP A 434 7.91 12.97 1.89
N ILE A 435 7.50 14.16 1.47
CA ILE A 435 7.83 15.43 2.14
C ILE A 435 6.80 15.61 3.26
N ASP A 436 7.19 16.00 4.48
CA ASP A 436 6.23 16.33 5.56
C ASP A 436 5.17 17.33 5.07
N SER A 437 3.99 16.84 4.69
CA SER A 437 3.13 17.46 3.67
C SER A 437 1.76 17.91 4.17
N TYR A 438 1.38 17.67 5.42
CA TYR A 438 0.02 18.01 5.85
C TYR A 438 -0.21 19.51 6.12
N GLN A 439 0.83 20.36 6.18
CA GLN A 439 0.67 21.79 6.49
C GLN A 439 1.38 22.78 5.54
N LYS A 440 2.14 22.32 4.55
CA LYS A 440 2.88 23.22 3.65
C LYS A 440 2.06 23.64 2.42
N PRO A 441 2.13 24.90 1.95
CA PRO A 441 1.57 25.32 0.66
C PRO A 441 2.12 24.50 -0.51
N ASN A 442 1.32 24.27 -1.55
CA ASN A 442 1.72 23.49 -2.74
C ASN A 442 3.04 23.95 -3.37
N ALA A 443 3.29 25.27 -3.43
CA ALA A 443 4.52 25.83 -3.96
C ALA A 443 5.78 25.35 -3.19
N GLN A 444 5.69 25.25 -1.86
CA GLN A 444 6.79 24.75 -1.03
C GLN A 444 6.98 23.24 -1.16
N LYS A 445 5.88 22.48 -1.32
CA LYS A 445 5.95 21.04 -1.60
C LYS A 445 6.66 20.76 -2.92
N LEU A 446 6.29 21.47 -3.98
CA LEU A 446 6.94 21.37 -5.30
C LEU A 446 8.42 21.77 -5.20
N LYS A 447 8.74 22.88 -4.53
CA LYS A 447 10.13 23.31 -4.34
C LYS A 447 10.97 22.24 -3.66
N ALA A 448 10.45 21.60 -2.61
CA ALA A 448 11.12 20.50 -1.90
C ALA A 448 11.27 19.24 -2.78
N LEU A 449 10.26 18.86 -3.56
CA LEU A 449 10.33 17.73 -4.49
C LEU A 449 11.47 17.91 -5.51
N PHE A 450 11.53 19.07 -6.16
CA PHE A 450 12.55 19.36 -7.16
C PHE A 450 13.95 19.58 -6.54
N GLN A 451 14.04 20.08 -5.30
CA GLN A 451 15.28 20.08 -4.52
C GLN A 451 15.78 18.66 -4.27
N ASN A 452 14.89 17.77 -3.83
CA ASN A 452 15.24 16.38 -3.57
C ASN A 452 15.66 15.65 -4.84
N LEU A 453 15.00 15.92 -5.96
CA LEU A 453 15.37 15.39 -7.28
C LEU A 453 16.74 15.88 -7.76
N ASN A 454 17.09 17.15 -7.55
CA ASN A 454 18.43 17.65 -7.89
C ASN A 454 19.52 17.04 -7.01
N ASN A 455 19.20 16.72 -5.76
CA ASN A 455 20.08 16.06 -4.82
C ASN A 455 19.99 14.52 -4.91
N PHE A 456 19.25 14.00 -5.89
CA PHE A 456 19.13 12.57 -6.18
C PHE A 456 20.26 12.14 -7.11
N ASP A 457 20.67 10.88 -7.04
CA ASP A 457 21.84 10.37 -7.77
C ASP A 457 21.67 10.53 -9.29
N ALA A 458 22.53 11.35 -9.91
CA ALA A 458 22.52 11.64 -11.34
C ALA A 458 22.68 10.37 -12.19
N ASN A 459 23.45 9.39 -11.70
CA ASN A 459 23.66 8.13 -12.42
C ASN A 459 22.36 7.31 -12.53
N LEU A 460 21.46 7.42 -11.54
CA LEU A 460 20.17 6.74 -11.58
C LEU A 460 19.21 7.39 -12.58
N CYS A 461 19.20 8.73 -12.63
CA CYS A 461 18.39 9.48 -13.58
C CYS A 461 18.82 9.25 -15.03
N GLU A 462 20.10 8.97 -15.28
CA GLU A 462 20.61 8.61 -16.62
C GLU A 462 20.33 7.15 -16.99
N LYS A 463 20.42 6.22 -16.03
CA LYS A 463 20.25 4.78 -16.27
C LYS A 463 18.80 4.35 -16.50
N TYR A 464 17.83 5.08 -15.95
CA TYR A 464 16.43 4.68 -15.95
C TYR A 464 15.46 5.78 -16.40
N THR A 465 14.39 5.37 -17.11
CA THR A 465 13.32 6.27 -17.54
C THR A 465 12.32 6.50 -16.40
N ALA A 466 11.94 7.77 -16.19
CA ALA A 466 11.01 8.18 -15.13
C ALA A 466 9.63 7.49 -15.22
N GLU A 467 9.17 7.22 -16.44
CA GLU A 467 7.89 6.57 -16.72
C GLU A 467 7.76 5.16 -16.12
N ASN A 468 8.86 4.43 -16.04
CA ASN A 468 8.86 3.06 -15.51
C ASN A 468 8.92 2.99 -13.97
N ILE A 469 9.04 4.14 -13.30
CA ILE A 469 9.31 4.22 -11.86
C ILE A 469 8.23 5.02 -11.13
N ILE A 470 7.83 6.16 -11.69
CA ILE A 470 6.97 7.13 -11.01
C ILE A 470 5.51 6.80 -11.30
N ASP A 471 4.80 6.37 -10.27
CA ASP A 471 3.36 6.14 -10.29
C ASP A 471 2.59 7.48 -10.15
N ASP A 472 1.49 7.62 -10.90
CA ASP A 472 0.59 8.77 -10.83
C ASP A 472 0.01 8.96 -9.41
N GLU A 473 -0.16 7.87 -8.65
CA GLU A 473 -0.60 7.90 -7.24
C GLU A 473 0.35 8.70 -6.34
N TRP A 474 1.66 8.69 -6.61
CA TRP A 474 2.66 9.39 -5.80
C TRP A 474 2.60 10.91 -5.99
N LEU A 475 1.96 11.37 -7.07
CA LEU A 475 1.85 12.77 -7.44
C LEU A 475 0.57 13.44 -6.88
N LYS A 476 -0.33 12.68 -6.25
CA LYS A 476 -1.65 13.18 -5.79
C LYS A 476 -1.56 14.41 -4.88
N ASP A 477 -0.60 14.43 -3.97
CA ASP A 477 -0.41 15.51 -3.01
C ASP A 477 0.26 16.76 -3.59
N PHE A 478 0.74 16.65 -4.84
CA PHE A 478 1.37 17.73 -5.60
C PHE A 478 0.42 18.33 -6.66
N LEU A 479 -0.78 17.77 -6.82
CA LEU A 479 -1.75 18.26 -7.79
C LEU A 479 -2.27 19.64 -7.41
N ILE A 480 -2.38 20.52 -8.41
CA ILE A 480 -2.90 21.87 -8.23
C ILE A 480 -4.36 21.86 -8.70
N THR A 481 -5.27 21.69 -7.74
CA THR A 481 -6.72 21.62 -8.00
C THR A 481 -7.42 22.97 -8.10
N ASN A 482 -6.71 24.06 -7.79
CA ASN A 482 -7.24 25.41 -7.88
C ASN A 482 -6.27 26.29 -8.68
N ILE A 483 -6.76 26.83 -9.80
CA ILE A 483 -5.96 27.65 -10.72
C ILE A 483 -5.39 28.91 -10.05
N SER A 484 -6.06 29.44 -9.01
CA SER A 484 -5.58 30.59 -8.25
C SER A 484 -4.30 30.34 -7.46
N ILE A 485 -3.92 29.07 -7.26
CA ILE A 485 -2.63 28.72 -6.67
C ILE A 485 -1.49 29.00 -7.66
N TRP A 486 -1.71 28.78 -8.96
CA TRP A 486 -0.74 29.14 -10.00
C TRP A 486 -0.53 30.66 -10.07
N LEU A 487 -1.61 31.44 -9.88
CA LEU A 487 -1.60 32.90 -9.77
C LEU A 487 -0.84 33.45 -8.56
N LYS A 488 -0.54 32.61 -7.56
CA LYS A 488 0.15 33.00 -6.33
C LYS A 488 1.62 32.60 -6.31
N LEU A 489 2.15 32.00 -7.38
CA LEU A 489 3.57 31.72 -7.50
C LEU A 489 4.30 33.05 -7.73
N ASP A 490 5.18 33.43 -6.80
CA ASP A 490 6.05 34.60 -6.97
C ASP A 490 7.15 34.34 -8.02
N LYS A 491 7.80 35.42 -8.49
CA LYS A 491 8.83 35.38 -9.54
C LYS A 491 10.00 34.44 -9.19
N GLU A 492 10.44 34.45 -7.94
CA GLU A 492 11.60 33.68 -7.50
C GLU A 492 11.27 32.19 -7.43
N THR A 493 10.08 31.85 -6.91
CA THR A 493 9.57 30.48 -6.84
C THR A 493 9.34 29.91 -8.24
N TYR A 494 8.74 30.69 -9.15
CA TYR A 494 8.56 30.30 -10.54
C TYR A 494 9.91 30.02 -11.22
N LYS A 495 10.85 30.97 -11.13
CA LYS A 495 12.19 30.85 -11.71
C LYS A 495 12.93 29.61 -11.19
N TYR A 496 12.88 29.39 -9.88
CA TYR A 496 13.49 28.23 -9.24
C TYR A 496 12.93 26.91 -9.78
N LEU A 497 11.61 26.79 -9.87
CA LEU A 497 10.92 25.57 -10.29
C LEU A 497 11.11 25.24 -11.78
N CYS A 498 11.37 26.25 -12.62
CA CYS A 498 11.41 26.09 -14.07
C CYS A 498 12.86 26.10 -14.62
N GLU A 499 13.71 27.03 -14.18
CA GLU A 499 15.05 27.22 -14.77
C GLU A 499 16.11 26.26 -14.21
N ASN A 500 16.06 25.93 -12.91
CA ASN A 500 17.08 25.08 -12.26
C ASN A 500 16.97 23.59 -12.61
N HIS A 501 15.90 23.20 -13.32
CA HIS A 501 15.57 21.80 -13.60
C HIS A 501 15.39 21.52 -15.10
N GLN A 502 15.69 22.50 -15.95
CA GLN A 502 15.38 22.47 -17.39
C GLN A 502 16.03 21.33 -18.17
N ASN A 503 17.15 20.80 -17.67
CA ASN A 503 17.93 19.75 -18.32
C ASN A 503 17.73 18.35 -17.70
N ASN A 504 16.90 18.21 -16.65
CA ASN A 504 16.67 16.91 -16.01
C ASN A 504 15.43 16.22 -16.65
N PRO A 505 15.57 15.05 -17.31
CA PRO A 505 14.46 14.35 -17.95
C PRO A 505 13.34 13.94 -16.99
N TRP A 506 13.71 13.54 -15.76
CA TRP A 506 12.73 13.18 -14.72
C TRP A 506 11.94 14.40 -14.25
N ALA A 507 12.60 15.56 -14.15
CA ALA A 507 11.92 16.80 -13.76
C ALA A 507 10.86 17.19 -14.78
N ILE A 508 11.18 17.08 -16.07
CA ILE A 508 10.24 17.34 -17.19
C ILE A 508 9.06 16.37 -17.14
N TYR A 509 9.32 15.07 -16.92
CA TYR A 509 8.28 14.05 -16.82
C TYR A 509 7.33 14.29 -15.62
N ILE A 510 7.88 14.53 -14.43
CA ILE A 510 7.11 14.84 -13.22
C ILE A 510 6.23 16.06 -13.42
N TRP A 511 6.79 17.15 -13.97
CA TRP A 511 6.02 18.36 -14.27
C TRP A 511 4.87 18.09 -15.26
N SER A 512 5.16 17.35 -16.33
CA SER A 512 4.16 16.95 -17.33
C SER A 512 3.00 16.19 -16.71
N LYS A 513 3.29 15.21 -15.85
CA LYS A 513 2.27 14.42 -15.15
C LYS A 513 1.47 15.25 -14.15
N ILE A 514 2.12 16.09 -13.34
CA ILE A 514 1.42 16.98 -12.38
C ILE A 514 0.44 17.89 -13.13
N ILE A 515 0.85 18.51 -14.23
CA ILE A 515 -0.01 19.40 -15.01
C ILE A 515 -1.17 18.61 -15.64
N HIS A 516 -0.87 17.48 -16.28
CA HIS A 516 -1.88 16.64 -16.91
C HIS A 516 -2.95 16.18 -15.91
N LEU A 517 -2.53 15.60 -14.78
CA LEU A 517 -3.46 15.13 -13.73
C LEU A 517 -4.24 16.27 -13.09
N SER A 518 -3.62 17.44 -12.90
CA SER A 518 -4.27 18.64 -12.36
C SER A 518 -5.36 19.16 -13.32
N LEU A 519 -5.03 19.33 -14.60
CA LEU A 519 -5.99 19.79 -15.62
C LEU A 519 -7.13 18.79 -15.81
N SER A 520 -6.83 17.50 -15.96
CA SER A 520 -7.84 16.44 -16.11
C SER A 520 -8.84 16.43 -14.95
N LYS A 521 -8.38 16.67 -13.71
CA LYS A 521 -9.26 16.75 -12.53
C LYS A 521 -10.12 18.01 -12.52
N MET A 522 -9.62 19.14 -13.02
CA MET A 522 -10.36 20.41 -13.06
C MET A 522 -11.39 20.48 -14.20
N LEU A 523 -11.19 19.74 -15.30
CA LEU A 523 -11.99 19.87 -16.53
C LEU A 523 -13.41 19.28 -16.48
N ASN A 524 -13.81 18.62 -15.39
CA ASN A 524 -15.20 18.19 -15.17
C ASN A 524 -16.13 19.40 -15.00
N ASN A 525 -16.62 19.95 -16.14
CA ASN A 525 -17.62 21.01 -16.34
C ASN A 525 -17.16 22.49 -16.34
N ASN A 526 -15.91 22.84 -16.03
CA ASN A 526 -15.46 24.25 -15.95
C ASN A 526 -14.36 24.67 -16.96
N HIS A 527 -14.27 24.01 -18.13
CA HIS A 527 -13.22 24.30 -19.14
C HIS A 527 -13.13 25.79 -19.56
N ILE A 528 -14.26 26.50 -19.65
CA ILE A 528 -14.31 27.93 -20.00
C ILE A 528 -13.69 28.80 -18.90
N GLU A 529 -14.03 28.54 -17.64
CA GLU A 529 -13.53 29.26 -16.48
C GLU A 529 -12.01 29.03 -16.31
N ILE A 530 -11.55 27.81 -16.55
CA ILE A 530 -10.14 27.44 -16.50
C ILE A 530 -9.34 28.20 -17.56
N LEU A 531 -9.79 28.18 -18.82
CA LEU A 531 -9.13 28.93 -19.90
C LEU A 531 -9.10 30.43 -19.62
N SER A 532 -10.18 31.00 -19.09
CA SER A 532 -10.25 32.41 -18.73
C SER A 532 -9.24 32.77 -17.65
N LYS A 533 -9.15 31.97 -16.58
CA LYS A 533 -8.21 32.19 -15.48
C LYS A 533 -6.75 31.91 -15.86
N ILE A 534 -6.49 30.94 -16.74
CA ILE A 534 -5.14 30.73 -17.30
C ILE A 534 -4.75 31.91 -18.20
N ASN A 535 -5.67 32.41 -19.02
CA ASN A 535 -5.42 33.60 -19.81
C ASN A 535 -5.15 34.83 -18.94
N GLU A 536 -5.90 35.00 -17.85
CA GLU A 536 -5.65 36.04 -16.85
C GLU A 536 -4.29 35.86 -16.17
N TRP A 537 -3.92 34.62 -15.84
CA TRP A 537 -2.59 34.27 -15.34
C TRP A 537 -1.49 34.65 -16.34
N MET A 538 -1.65 34.30 -17.62
CA MET A 538 -0.70 34.69 -18.66
C MET A 538 -0.62 36.22 -18.81
N LYS A 539 -1.74 36.95 -18.67
CA LYS A 539 -1.75 38.44 -18.71
C LYS A 539 -1.07 39.07 -17.50
N ASN A 540 -1.29 38.51 -16.30
CA ASN A 540 -0.84 39.07 -15.03
C ASN A 540 0.62 38.68 -14.68
N VAL A 541 1.07 37.50 -15.12
CA VAL A 541 2.44 37.04 -14.89
C VAL A 541 3.37 37.71 -15.91
N LYS A 542 3.90 38.88 -15.52
CA LYS A 542 5.00 39.59 -16.22
C LYS A 542 6.37 39.03 -15.83
N HIS A 543 6.58 37.72 -15.94
CA HIS A 543 7.94 37.17 -15.85
C HIS A 543 8.55 37.22 -17.24
N ASP A 544 9.20 38.35 -17.53
CA ASP A 544 10.09 38.66 -18.66
C ASP A 544 9.69 38.00 -19.99
N ILE A 545 8.90 38.73 -20.81
CA ILE A 545 8.65 38.50 -22.25
C ILE A 545 8.55 37.02 -22.63
N TYR A 546 7.34 36.44 -22.55
CA TYR A 546 6.93 35.14 -23.08
C TYR A 546 8.02 34.37 -23.84
N ASN A 547 8.95 33.78 -23.10
CA ASN A 547 10.08 33.11 -23.73
C ASN A 547 9.58 31.78 -24.29
N PRO A 548 9.59 31.57 -25.61
CA PRO A 548 9.14 30.32 -26.23
C PRO A 548 9.99 29.10 -25.81
N THR A 549 11.09 29.31 -25.09
CA THR A 549 11.92 28.24 -24.53
C THR A 549 11.57 27.87 -23.08
N ASP A 550 10.59 28.51 -22.44
CA ASP A 550 10.17 28.17 -21.07
C ASP A 550 9.45 26.80 -21.03
N ILE A 551 10.04 25.86 -20.30
CA ILE A 551 9.60 24.46 -20.28
C ILE A 551 8.23 24.31 -19.62
N PHE A 552 7.96 25.05 -18.55
CA PHE A 552 6.71 24.95 -17.83
C PHE A 552 5.54 25.41 -18.72
N THR A 553 5.68 26.58 -19.36
CA THR A 553 4.69 27.12 -20.29
C THR A 553 4.50 26.20 -21.49
N THR A 554 5.57 25.59 -22.01
CA THR A 554 5.54 24.62 -23.10
C THR A 554 4.70 23.38 -22.73
N ILE A 555 4.96 22.78 -21.56
CA ILE A 555 4.22 21.62 -21.08
C ILE A 555 2.75 21.98 -20.84
N LEU A 556 2.48 23.13 -20.21
CA LEU A 556 1.12 23.60 -19.95
C LEU A 556 0.32 23.76 -21.25
N VAL A 557 0.91 24.43 -22.25
CA VAL A 557 0.26 24.61 -23.55
C VAL A 557 0.01 23.29 -24.25
N ASN A 558 0.99 22.38 -24.27
CA ASN A 558 0.82 21.08 -24.90
C ASN A 558 -0.34 20.29 -24.25
N LYS A 559 -0.44 20.33 -22.91
CA LYS A 559 -1.54 19.67 -22.19
C LYS A 559 -2.89 20.38 -22.34
N LEU A 560 -2.93 21.68 -22.55
CA LEU A 560 -4.16 22.41 -22.89
C LEU A 560 -4.65 22.07 -24.31
N CYS A 561 -3.73 21.90 -25.26
CA CYS A 561 -4.05 21.43 -26.61
C CYS A 561 -4.70 20.03 -26.55
N GLU A 562 -4.04 19.09 -25.88
CA GLU A 562 -4.45 17.69 -25.75
C GLU A 562 -5.81 17.55 -25.03
N LEU A 563 -5.96 18.19 -23.86
CA LEU A 563 -7.11 17.94 -22.97
C LEU A 563 -8.32 18.85 -23.24
N VAL A 564 -8.10 20.04 -23.80
CA VAL A 564 -9.13 21.10 -23.86
C VAL A 564 -9.43 21.50 -25.29
N LEU A 565 -8.43 21.94 -26.04
CA LEU A 565 -8.65 22.53 -27.37
C LEU A 565 -9.04 21.49 -28.42
N ALA A 566 -8.44 20.28 -28.37
CA ALA A 566 -8.83 19.18 -29.24
C ALA A 566 -10.29 18.74 -29.01
N LYS A 567 -10.74 18.74 -27.74
CA LYS A 567 -12.06 18.20 -27.34
C LYS A 567 -13.20 19.20 -27.46
N TYR A 568 -12.96 20.50 -27.23
CA TYR A 568 -14.00 21.54 -27.15
C TYR A 568 -13.81 22.68 -28.18
N SER A 569 -13.14 22.39 -29.30
CA SER A 569 -12.74 23.37 -30.31
C SER A 569 -13.83 24.38 -30.70
N ARG A 570 -15.03 23.93 -31.06
CA ARG A 570 -16.14 24.80 -31.49
C ARG A 570 -16.63 25.75 -30.40
N THR A 571 -16.76 25.28 -29.17
CA THR A 571 -17.23 26.08 -28.04
C THR A 571 -16.19 27.13 -27.64
N ILE A 572 -14.90 26.77 -27.71
CA ILE A 572 -13.79 27.66 -27.35
C ILE A 572 -13.64 28.79 -28.35
N LEU A 573 -13.85 28.54 -29.64
CA LEU A 573 -13.76 29.54 -30.72
C LEU A 573 -14.72 30.72 -30.54
N MET A 574 -15.79 30.56 -29.76
CA MET A 574 -16.76 31.62 -29.48
C MET A 574 -16.48 32.37 -28.17
N LEU A 575 -15.47 31.96 -27.39
CA LEU A 575 -15.20 32.57 -26.10
C LEU A 575 -14.60 33.97 -26.25
N PRO A 576 -15.06 34.93 -25.43
CA PRO A 576 -14.41 36.23 -25.34
C PRO A 576 -13.17 36.16 -24.43
N ASN A 577 -12.26 37.14 -24.59
CA ASN A 577 -11.21 37.45 -23.60
C ASN A 577 -10.18 36.35 -23.30
N ILE A 578 -9.97 35.38 -24.19
CA ILE A 578 -8.85 34.40 -24.11
C ILE A 578 -7.79 34.60 -25.21
N ASP A 579 -7.73 35.80 -25.78
CA ASP A 579 -6.84 36.21 -26.88
C ASP A 579 -5.35 35.96 -26.62
N THR A 580 -4.87 36.18 -25.40
CA THR A 580 -3.44 36.10 -25.06
C THR A 580 -2.93 34.66 -25.11
N ILE A 581 -3.66 33.71 -24.52
CA ILE A 581 -3.32 32.29 -24.60
C ILE A 581 -3.45 31.78 -26.04
N MET A 582 -4.46 32.23 -26.79
CA MET A 582 -4.64 31.80 -28.18
C MET A 582 -3.53 32.30 -29.10
N ASN A 583 -3.15 33.57 -29.00
CA ASN A 583 -2.04 34.14 -29.77
C ASN A 583 -0.72 33.45 -29.44
N PHE A 584 -0.51 33.09 -28.17
CA PHE A 584 0.66 32.33 -27.76
C PHE A 584 0.69 30.92 -28.37
N ILE A 585 -0.42 30.17 -28.29
CA ILE A 585 -0.52 28.84 -28.90
C ILE A 585 -0.28 28.89 -30.41
N ILE A 586 -0.81 29.92 -31.09
CA ILE A 586 -0.59 30.13 -32.52
C ILE A 586 0.89 30.47 -32.78
N SER A 587 1.53 31.31 -31.98
CA SER A 587 2.96 31.64 -32.13
C SER A 587 3.88 30.42 -31.91
N MET A 588 3.49 29.51 -31.03
CA MET A 588 4.22 28.27 -30.75
C MET A 588 4.28 27.31 -31.93
N ARG A 589 3.41 27.47 -32.94
CA ARG A 589 3.47 26.75 -34.22
C ARG A 589 4.77 26.99 -34.98
N GLU A 590 5.33 28.20 -34.88
CA GLU A 590 6.52 28.61 -35.61
C GLU A 590 7.82 28.24 -34.86
N HIS A 591 7.71 27.85 -33.59
CA HIS A 591 8.82 27.40 -32.78
C HIS A 591 8.97 25.88 -32.85
N THR A 592 10.05 25.43 -33.50
CA THR A 592 10.43 24.01 -33.66
C THR A 592 11.01 23.38 -32.39
N SER A 593 10.47 23.71 -31.21
CA SER A 593 10.86 23.00 -29.99
C SER A 593 10.27 21.58 -30.03
N VAL A 594 11.09 20.56 -29.78
CA VAL A 594 10.74 19.12 -29.83
C VAL A 594 9.59 18.72 -28.88
N LYS A 595 9.09 19.65 -28.05
CA LYS A 595 8.19 19.40 -26.91
C LYS A 595 6.73 19.79 -27.16
N ILE A 596 6.37 20.31 -28.34
CA ILE A 596 5.00 20.73 -28.68
C ILE A 596 4.48 19.88 -29.85
N ASP A 597 3.27 19.34 -29.71
CA ASP A 597 2.59 18.66 -30.82
C ASP A 597 2.04 19.69 -31.83
N VAL A 598 2.86 19.98 -32.84
CA VAL A 598 2.49 20.89 -33.94
C VAL A 598 1.28 20.37 -34.72
N ASN A 599 1.04 19.05 -34.77
CA ASN A 599 -0.11 18.49 -35.49
C ASN A 599 -1.42 18.80 -34.77
N GLU A 600 -1.46 18.71 -33.44
CA GLU A 600 -2.65 19.11 -32.66
C GLU A 600 -2.98 20.60 -32.83
N ILE A 601 -1.96 21.45 -32.79
CA ILE A 601 -2.12 22.90 -33.03
C ILE A 601 -2.63 23.15 -34.45
N ASN A 602 -2.07 22.47 -35.46
CA ASN A 602 -2.52 22.59 -36.84
C ASN A 602 -3.97 22.11 -37.04
N ASN A 603 -4.36 21.01 -36.40
CA ASN A 603 -5.73 20.49 -36.46
C ASN A 603 -6.72 21.49 -35.85
N PHE A 604 -6.38 22.06 -34.70
CA PHE A 604 -7.20 23.07 -34.05
C PHE A 604 -7.31 24.36 -34.90
N ILE A 605 -6.22 24.81 -35.51
CA ILE A 605 -6.23 25.93 -36.47
C ILE A 605 -7.10 25.60 -37.68
N SER A 606 -7.00 24.38 -38.23
CA SER A 606 -7.81 23.94 -39.38
C SER A 606 -9.30 24.02 -39.07
N ASN A 607 -9.72 23.52 -37.90
CA ASN A 607 -11.10 23.60 -37.43
C ASN A 607 -11.57 25.07 -37.30
N GLY A 608 -10.74 25.95 -36.74
CA GLY A 608 -11.02 27.38 -36.67
C GLY A 608 -11.18 28.02 -38.05
N LYS A 609 -10.35 27.61 -39.02
CA LYS A 609 -10.46 28.08 -40.40
C LYS A 609 -11.75 27.62 -41.06
N GLU A 610 -12.10 26.35 -40.95
CA GLU A 610 -13.33 25.80 -41.52
C GLU A 610 -14.58 26.55 -41.04
N ILE A 611 -14.65 26.90 -39.75
CA ILE A 611 -15.76 27.68 -39.21
C ILE A 611 -15.82 29.08 -39.84
N ILE A 612 -14.69 29.77 -40.00
CA ILE A 612 -14.66 31.07 -40.71
C ILE A 612 -15.08 30.90 -42.18
N HIS A 613 -14.67 29.81 -42.83
CA HIS A 613 -15.11 29.50 -44.19
C HIS A 613 -16.63 29.33 -44.28
N GLU A 614 -17.26 28.65 -43.32
CA GLU A 614 -18.72 28.50 -43.25
C GLU A 614 -19.44 29.85 -43.03
N ILE A 615 -18.91 30.68 -42.11
CA ILE A 615 -19.44 32.01 -41.78
C ILE A 615 -19.39 32.90 -43.02
N LEU A 616 -18.23 32.97 -43.67
CA LEU A 616 -18.04 33.82 -44.85
C LEU A 616 -18.89 33.35 -46.03
N ARG A 617 -19.21 32.06 -46.13
CA ARG A 617 -20.10 31.49 -47.16
C ARG A 617 -21.59 31.58 -46.82
N LEU A 618 -21.97 32.22 -45.71
CA LEU A 618 -23.36 32.35 -45.24
C LEU A 618 -24.01 31.00 -44.85
N ASN A 619 -23.20 29.94 -44.70
CA ASN A 619 -23.66 28.58 -44.40
C ASN A 619 -23.72 28.28 -42.90
N SER A 620 -23.26 29.19 -42.04
CA SER A 620 -23.44 29.04 -40.59
C SER A 620 -24.87 29.42 -40.16
N LYS A 621 -25.22 29.02 -38.93
CA LYS A 621 -26.51 29.31 -38.30
C LYS A 621 -26.69 30.80 -38.00
N CYS A 622 -27.92 31.31 -38.09
CA CYS A 622 -28.22 32.72 -37.82
C CYS A 622 -27.78 33.19 -36.42
N SER A 623 -27.92 32.35 -35.39
CA SER A 623 -27.50 32.68 -34.01
C SER A 623 -25.99 32.94 -33.91
N LEU A 624 -25.18 32.20 -34.66
CA LEU A 624 -23.73 32.34 -34.65
C LEU A 624 -23.28 33.74 -35.05
N TYR A 625 -23.91 34.34 -36.07
CA TYR A 625 -23.56 35.69 -36.54
C TYR A 625 -23.86 36.79 -35.51
N ARG A 626 -24.89 36.57 -34.67
CA ARG A 626 -25.24 37.49 -33.58
C ARG A 626 -24.22 37.42 -32.45
N ASP A 627 -23.74 36.21 -32.14
CA ASP A 627 -22.76 35.97 -31.08
C ASP A 627 -21.34 36.46 -31.44
N LEU A 628 -21.05 36.67 -32.74
CA LEU A 628 -19.71 37.06 -33.24
C LEU A 628 -19.36 38.55 -33.08
N LEU A 629 -20.31 39.40 -32.68
CA LEU A 629 -20.07 40.85 -32.48
C LEU A 629 -19.27 41.16 -31.21
N THR A 630 -19.25 40.25 -30.24
CA THR A 630 -18.58 40.40 -28.93
C THR A 630 -17.25 39.67 -28.88
N ASP A 631 -16.12 40.39 -28.76
CA ASP A 631 -14.75 39.98 -28.39
C ASP A 631 -14.29 38.52 -28.63
N SER A 632 -14.81 37.86 -29.67
CA SER A 632 -14.59 36.44 -29.94
C SER A 632 -13.16 36.17 -30.40
N ILE A 633 -12.60 35.04 -29.97
CA ILE A 633 -11.26 34.61 -30.40
C ILE A 633 -11.17 34.24 -31.87
N ILE A 634 -12.30 34.11 -32.59
CA ILE A 634 -12.29 33.92 -34.05
C ILE A 634 -11.46 34.97 -34.76
N ARG A 635 -11.38 36.20 -34.21
CA ARG A 635 -10.52 37.26 -34.74
C ARG A 635 -9.04 36.86 -34.80
N CYS A 636 -8.55 36.02 -33.90
CA CYS A 636 -7.15 35.54 -33.91
C CYS A 636 -6.85 34.65 -35.13
N PHE A 637 -7.87 34.07 -35.78
CA PHE A 637 -7.71 33.21 -36.95
C PHE A 637 -7.96 33.95 -38.27
N VAL A 638 -8.60 35.12 -38.23
CA VAL A 638 -8.89 35.95 -39.43
C VAL A 638 -7.63 36.29 -40.24
N PRO A 639 -6.47 36.62 -39.62
CA PRO A 639 -5.21 36.82 -40.34
C PRO A 639 -4.74 35.58 -41.11
N LEU A 640 -5.12 34.38 -40.67
CA LEU A 640 -4.67 33.10 -41.23
C LEU A 640 -5.53 32.63 -42.42
N ILE A 641 -6.54 33.40 -42.82
CA ILE A 641 -7.52 33.05 -43.87
C ILE A 641 -7.22 33.79 -45.17
N ASN A 642 -7.25 33.07 -46.29
CA ASN A 642 -7.22 33.70 -47.61
C ASN A 642 -8.66 34.00 -48.08
N MET A 643 -9.21 35.15 -47.68
CA MET A 643 -10.60 35.53 -48.01
C MET A 643 -10.84 35.65 -49.52
N ASN A 644 -9.84 36.11 -50.27
CA ASN A 644 -9.92 36.19 -51.73
C ASN A 644 -10.16 34.82 -52.38
N SER A 645 -9.57 33.75 -51.84
CA SER A 645 -9.81 32.38 -52.33
C SER A 645 -11.24 31.91 -52.06
N ILE A 646 -11.82 32.29 -50.92
CA ILE A 646 -13.18 31.92 -50.51
C ILE A 646 -14.19 32.55 -51.48
N PHE A 647 -14.10 33.87 -51.68
CA PHE A 647 -15.05 34.59 -52.52
C PHE A 647 -14.91 34.33 -54.01
N ARG A 648 -13.75 33.87 -54.49
CA ARG A 648 -13.59 33.37 -55.88
C ARG A 648 -14.43 32.13 -56.16
N THR A 649 -14.68 31.30 -55.13
CA THR A 649 -15.41 30.04 -55.25
C THR A 649 -16.88 30.14 -54.84
N ALA A 650 -17.28 31.24 -54.20
CA ALA A 650 -18.64 31.46 -53.74
C ALA A 650 -19.50 32.12 -54.82
N ASP A 651 -20.79 31.78 -54.86
CA ASP A 651 -21.74 32.44 -55.75
C ASP A 651 -21.96 33.89 -55.31
N ARG A 652 -21.57 34.85 -56.16
CA ARG A 652 -21.69 36.29 -55.88
C ARG A 652 -23.12 36.72 -55.63
N GLN A 653 -24.12 35.99 -56.15
CA GLN A 653 -25.52 36.30 -55.89
C GLN A 653 -25.88 36.09 -54.43
N GLN A 654 -25.13 35.28 -53.66
CA GLN A 654 -25.42 35.02 -52.24
C GLN A 654 -25.21 36.26 -51.35
N TYR A 655 -24.33 37.16 -51.78
CA TYR A 655 -23.92 38.37 -51.04
C TYR A 655 -24.74 39.62 -51.37
N LYS A 656 -25.76 39.48 -52.21
CA LYS A 656 -26.71 40.55 -52.52
C LYS A 656 -27.90 40.52 -51.58
N PHE A 657 -28.28 41.67 -51.05
CA PHE A 657 -29.51 41.77 -50.28
C PHE A 657 -30.72 41.49 -51.20
N PRO A 658 -31.76 40.78 -50.74
CA PRO A 658 -32.95 40.52 -51.55
C PRO A 658 -33.56 41.80 -52.16
N SER A 659 -34.08 41.70 -53.38
CA SER A 659 -34.65 42.87 -54.04
C SER A 659 -35.97 43.26 -53.38
N THR A 660 -36.14 44.55 -53.11
CA THR A 660 -37.34 45.14 -52.51
C THR A 660 -37.84 46.27 -53.39
N ASN A 661 -39.13 46.62 -53.29
CA ASN A 661 -39.71 47.80 -53.93
C ASN A 661 -40.04 48.87 -52.88
N ALA A 662 -40.33 50.09 -53.33
CA ALA A 662 -40.64 51.22 -52.45
C ALA A 662 -41.78 50.92 -51.46
N ASN A 663 -42.79 50.14 -51.88
CA ASN A 663 -43.92 49.78 -51.02
C ASN A 663 -43.48 48.92 -49.82
N ILE A 664 -42.62 47.92 -50.03
CA ILE A 664 -42.12 47.04 -48.97
C ILE A 664 -41.13 47.79 -48.06
N ASP A 665 -40.24 48.60 -48.65
CA ASP A 665 -39.28 49.40 -47.89
C ASP A 665 -39.99 50.38 -46.94
N ASP A 666 -41.06 51.03 -47.42
CA ASP A 666 -41.92 51.90 -46.62
C ASP A 666 -42.64 51.16 -45.47
N ILE A 667 -43.07 49.92 -45.70
CA ILE A 667 -43.80 49.10 -44.72
C ILE A 667 -42.88 48.59 -43.61
N VAL A 668 -41.70 48.07 -43.97
CA VAL A 668 -40.73 47.52 -43.00
C VAL A 668 -40.15 48.64 -42.13
N ALA A 669 -39.99 49.84 -42.70
CA ALA A 669 -39.55 51.06 -42.03
C ALA A 669 -38.18 50.91 -41.34
N LEU A 670 -37.29 50.09 -41.91
CA LEU A 670 -35.88 49.99 -41.54
C LEU A 670 -35.01 50.41 -42.73
N PRO A 671 -33.84 51.05 -42.49
CA PRO A 671 -32.89 51.34 -43.54
C PRO A 671 -32.54 50.07 -44.32
N LYS A 672 -32.69 50.11 -45.64
CA LYS A 672 -32.37 48.97 -46.50
C LYS A 672 -30.90 48.56 -46.32
N PRO A 673 -30.63 47.29 -45.94
CA PRO A 673 -29.27 46.82 -45.82
C PRO A 673 -28.54 46.85 -47.16
N LYS A 674 -27.23 47.15 -47.12
CA LYS A 674 -26.36 47.13 -48.30
C LYS A 674 -25.98 45.70 -48.67
N ASP A 675 -25.60 45.52 -49.93
CA ASP A 675 -24.88 44.34 -50.39
C ASP A 675 -23.53 44.23 -49.68
N ILE A 676 -23.00 43.01 -49.58
CA ILE A 676 -21.68 42.74 -49.00
C ILE A 676 -20.63 42.84 -50.13
N ASP A 677 -19.72 43.81 -50.04
CA ASP A 677 -18.66 44.02 -51.05
C ASP A 677 -17.54 42.99 -50.91
N THR A 678 -17.55 41.97 -51.76
CA THR A 678 -16.55 40.89 -51.76
C THR A 678 -15.33 41.15 -52.67
N ILE A 679 -15.21 42.35 -53.25
CA ILE A 679 -14.23 42.64 -54.32
C ILE A 679 -13.03 43.44 -53.78
N ASN A 680 -13.25 44.42 -52.90
CA ASN A 680 -12.20 45.33 -52.41
C ASN A 680 -11.81 45.06 -50.95
N ILE A 681 -11.16 43.92 -50.68
CA ILE A 681 -10.67 43.57 -49.34
C ILE A 681 -9.32 44.23 -49.09
N ARG A 682 -9.28 45.26 -48.23
CA ARG A 682 -8.04 45.96 -47.83
C ARG A 682 -7.30 45.27 -46.67
N SER A 683 -8.06 44.82 -45.68
CA SER A 683 -7.60 44.04 -44.54
C SER A 683 -8.65 42.97 -44.24
N ASN A 684 -8.20 41.73 -43.97
CA ASN A 684 -9.09 40.63 -43.60
C ASN A 684 -9.90 40.96 -42.33
N GLU A 685 -9.26 41.60 -41.34
CA GLU A 685 -9.88 41.91 -40.04
C GLU A 685 -10.95 42.99 -40.18
N GLU A 686 -10.60 44.08 -40.88
CA GLU A 686 -11.52 45.19 -41.14
C GLU A 686 -12.72 44.71 -41.97
N PHE A 687 -12.45 43.90 -43.01
CA PHE A 687 -13.49 43.31 -43.82
C PHE A 687 -14.39 42.37 -43.01
N PHE A 688 -13.82 41.47 -42.18
CA PHE A 688 -14.61 40.55 -41.37
C PHE A 688 -15.52 41.29 -40.38
N ALA A 689 -15.02 42.36 -39.76
CA ALA A 689 -15.83 43.20 -38.89
C ALA A 689 -16.98 43.88 -39.64
N GLN A 690 -16.71 44.46 -40.81
CA GLN A 690 -17.73 45.06 -41.67
C GLN A 690 -18.75 44.03 -42.19
N PHE A 691 -18.28 42.83 -42.54
CA PHE A 691 -19.10 41.70 -42.96
C PHE A 691 -20.11 41.32 -41.88
N ILE A 692 -19.64 41.02 -40.66
CA ILE A 692 -20.51 40.66 -39.54
C ILE A 692 -21.48 41.79 -39.20
N GLN A 693 -21.03 43.05 -39.23
CA GLN A 693 -21.91 44.20 -39.01
C GLN A 693 -23.02 44.28 -40.07
N GLN A 694 -22.70 44.03 -41.34
CA GLN A 694 -23.66 44.08 -42.43
C GLN A 694 -24.65 42.91 -42.38
N ILE A 695 -24.19 41.72 -41.98
CA ILE A 695 -25.02 40.53 -41.76
C ILE A 695 -26.01 40.75 -40.62
N ASN A 696 -25.59 41.37 -39.52
CA ASN A 696 -26.52 41.68 -38.44
C ASN A 696 -27.61 42.67 -38.88
N LYS A 697 -27.28 43.65 -39.73
CA LYS A 697 -28.31 44.51 -40.36
C LYS A 697 -29.25 43.73 -41.28
N TRP A 698 -28.77 42.70 -41.99
CA TRP A 698 -29.63 41.80 -42.77
C TRP A 698 -30.60 41.05 -41.86
N LEU A 699 -30.08 40.45 -40.78
CA LEU A 699 -30.88 39.71 -39.80
C LEU A 699 -31.93 40.58 -39.13
N ASP A 700 -31.59 41.81 -38.71
CA ASP A 700 -32.54 42.76 -38.13
C ASP A 700 -33.69 43.10 -39.10
N TRP A 701 -33.34 43.29 -40.38
CA TRP A 701 -34.34 43.55 -41.42
C TRP A 701 -35.21 42.33 -41.67
N PHE A 702 -34.62 41.12 -41.75
CA PHE A 702 -35.36 39.88 -41.96
C PHE A 702 -36.33 39.60 -40.82
N ASP A 703 -35.92 39.78 -39.57
CA ASP A 703 -36.80 39.63 -38.40
C ASP A 703 -37.99 40.60 -38.49
N ARG A 704 -37.73 41.87 -38.83
CA ARG A 704 -38.79 42.87 -38.99
C ARG A 704 -39.74 42.53 -40.14
N PHE A 705 -39.21 42.01 -41.24
CA PHE A 705 -40.00 41.56 -42.37
C PHE A 705 -40.93 40.40 -41.98
N ILE A 706 -40.39 39.38 -41.29
CA ILE A 706 -41.18 38.22 -40.83
C ILE A 706 -42.29 38.69 -39.91
N ASP A 707 -41.99 39.56 -38.94
CA ASP A 707 -42.96 40.10 -37.99
C ASP A 707 -44.17 40.76 -38.66
N ILE A 708 -43.93 41.53 -39.73
CA ILE A 708 -45.01 42.26 -40.41
C ILE A 708 -45.80 41.32 -41.32
N PHE A 709 -45.11 40.51 -42.12
CA PHE A 709 -45.73 39.83 -43.25
C PHE A 709 -46.17 38.40 -42.96
N GLN A 710 -45.70 37.75 -41.89
CA GLN A 710 -46.15 36.40 -41.53
C GLN A 710 -47.67 36.32 -41.41
N HIS A 711 -48.31 37.31 -40.79
CA HIS A 711 -49.77 37.33 -40.61
C HIS A 711 -50.53 37.61 -41.90
N ILE A 712 -49.95 38.41 -42.80
CA ILE A 712 -50.51 38.61 -44.13
C ILE A 712 -50.46 37.31 -44.92
N ILE A 713 -49.36 36.56 -44.80
CA ILE A 713 -49.18 35.27 -45.47
C ILE A 713 -50.10 34.20 -44.88
N ASP A 714 -50.32 34.21 -43.57
CA ASP A 714 -51.32 33.36 -42.90
C ASP A 714 -52.75 33.68 -43.39
N TRP A 715 -53.10 34.96 -43.53
CA TRP A 715 -54.37 35.36 -44.15
C TRP A 715 -54.47 34.89 -45.61
N LEU A 716 -53.41 35.05 -46.42
CA LEU A 716 -53.36 34.56 -47.80
C LEU A 716 -53.49 33.02 -47.86
N LYS A 717 -53.04 32.29 -46.83
CA LYS A 717 -53.26 30.84 -46.68
C LYS A 717 -54.72 30.51 -46.42
N ILE A 718 -55.37 31.21 -45.48
CA ILE A 718 -56.81 31.02 -45.17
C ILE A 718 -57.66 31.21 -46.44
N HIS A 719 -57.24 32.11 -47.33
CA HIS A 719 -57.90 32.38 -48.62
C HIS A 719 -57.35 31.58 -49.81
N ASN A 720 -56.58 30.51 -49.57
CA ASN A 720 -56.09 29.56 -50.58
C ASN A 720 -55.29 30.18 -51.75
N VAL A 721 -54.52 31.24 -51.50
CA VAL A 721 -53.63 31.82 -52.52
C VAL A 721 -52.49 30.84 -52.86
N ASN A 722 -52.18 30.66 -54.14
CA ASN A 722 -51.13 29.72 -54.57
C ASN A 722 -49.79 29.99 -53.86
N ARG A 723 -49.14 28.92 -53.37
CA ARG A 723 -47.86 28.92 -52.62
C ARG A 723 -47.86 29.57 -51.23
N SER A 724 -48.96 30.17 -50.75
CA SER A 724 -49.00 30.81 -49.42
C SER A 724 -48.86 29.81 -48.26
N ASN A 725 -49.38 28.59 -48.39
CA ASN A 725 -49.24 27.56 -47.36
C ASN A 725 -47.78 27.11 -47.17
N GLN A 726 -47.07 26.82 -48.27
CA GLN A 726 -45.65 26.47 -48.22
C GLN A 726 -44.82 27.64 -47.68
N LEU A 727 -45.12 28.86 -48.10
CA LEU A 727 -44.43 30.05 -47.62
C LEU A 727 -44.65 30.30 -46.12
N LEU A 728 -45.86 30.05 -45.60
CA LEU A 728 -46.11 30.15 -44.17
C LEU A 728 -45.31 29.12 -43.39
N ILE A 729 -45.26 27.87 -43.85
CA ILE A 729 -44.43 26.81 -43.25
C ILE A 729 -42.95 27.21 -43.27
N ASP A 730 -42.49 27.75 -44.39
CA ASP A 730 -41.10 28.19 -44.59
C ASP A 730 -40.76 29.38 -43.66
N LEU A 731 -41.66 30.33 -43.46
CA LEU A 731 -41.45 31.45 -42.52
C LEU A 731 -41.53 31.03 -41.05
N LEU A 732 -42.42 30.09 -40.70
CA LEU A 732 -42.47 29.50 -39.36
C LEU A 732 -41.18 28.72 -39.05
N ARG A 733 -40.66 27.99 -40.05
CA ARG A 733 -39.37 27.30 -39.94
C ARG A 733 -38.23 28.24 -39.59
N ILE A 734 -38.22 29.49 -40.07
CA ILE A 734 -37.18 30.48 -39.68
C ILE A 734 -37.18 30.73 -38.16
N ARG A 735 -38.34 30.72 -37.51
CA ARG A 735 -38.45 30.95 -36.06
C ARG A 735 -38.20 29.67 -35.24
N ASP A 736 -38.61 28.52 -35.78
CA ASP A 736 -38.65 27.27 -35.03
C ASP A 736 -37.42 26.36 -35.25
N ASP A 737 -36.63 26.56 -36.32
CA ASP A 737 -35.45 25.75 -36.65
C ASP A 737 -34.13 26.41 -36.21
N PRO A 738 -33.53 26.00 -35.07
CA PRO A 738 -32.27 26.55 -34.57
C PRO A 738 -31.05 26.13 -35.41
N LYS A 739 -31.23 25.29 -36.43
CA LYS A 739 -30.16 24.90 -37.37
C LYS A 739 -30.20 25.69 -38.68
N MET A 740 -31.19 26.55 -38.85
CA MET A 740 -31.36 27.30 -40.08
C MET A 740 -30.16 28.20 -40.38
N THR A 741 -29.64 28.07 -41.59
CA THR A 741 -28.50 28.85 -42.08
C THR A 741 -28.97 30.21 -42.60
N LEU A 742 -28.07 31.18 -42.60
CA LEU A 742 -28.39 32.52 -43.10
C LEU A 742 -28.75 32.52 -44.59
N ILE A 743 -28.09 31.68 -45.38
CA ILE A 743 -28.41 31.53 -46.80
C ILE A 743 -29.81 30.97 -47.03
N GLU A 744 -30.23 29.97 -46.26
CA GLU A 744 -31.61 29.45 -46.33
C GLU A 744 -32.62 30.53 -45.94
N MET A 745 -32.34 31.29 -44.88
CA MET A 745 -33.24 32.36 -44.40
C MET A 745 -33.44 33.40 -45.50
N ARG A 746 -32.34 33.82 -46.14
CA ARG A 746 -32.36 34.75 -47.27
C ARG A 746 -33.19 34.22 -48.45
N ILE A 747 -33.07 32.93 -48.80
CA ILE A 747 -33.82 32.32 -49.92
C ILE A 747 -35.33 32.33 -49.63
N ILE A 748 -35.73 32.03 -48.39
CA ILE A 748 -37.14 32.07 -47.99
C ILE A 748 -37.68 33.50 -48.04
N ILE A 749 -36.93 34.48 -47.52
CA ILE A 749 -37.31 35.90 -47.58
C ILE A 749 -37.44 36.39 -49.03
N ASP A 750 -36.49 36.06 -49.91
CA ASP A 750 -36.55 36.42 -51.33
C ASP A 750 -37.79 35.80 -52.02
N SER A 751 -38.15 34.57 -51.65
CA SER A 751 -39.36 33.90 -52.13
C SER A 751 -40.64 34.59 -51.63
N ALA A 752 -40.66 35.02 -50.36
CA ALA A 752 -41.76 35.80 -49.79
C ALA A 752 -41.91 37.16 -50.49
N LEU A 753 -40.80 37.85 -50.73
CA LEU A 753 -40.78 39.14 -51.42
C LEU A 753 -41.37 39.04 -52.83
N LYS A 754 -41.02 38.00 -53.60
CA LYS A 754 -41.60 37.76 -54.94
C LYS A 754 -43.12 37.60 -54.93
N ILE A 755 -43.69 37.05 -53.85
CA ILE A 755 -45.14 36.91 -53.70
C ILE A 755 -45.79 38.23 -53.27
N LEU A 756 -45.14 39.01 -52.40
CA LEU A 756 -45.71 40.24 -51.84
C LEU A 756 -45.56 41.47 -52.74
N GLN A 757 -44.47 41.57 -53.51
CA GLN A 757 -44.18 42.73 -54.36
C GLN A 757 -45.30 43.15 -55.33
N PRO A 758 -46.07 42.22 -55.96
CA PRO A 758 -47.16 42.58 -56.86
C PRO A 758 -48.39 43.20 -56.16
N PHE A 759 -48.52 43.08 -54.83
CA PHE A 759 -49.69 43.58 -54.10
C PHE A 759 -49.62 45.10 -53.91
N LYS A 760 -50.44 45.85 -54.67
CA LYS A 760 -50.48 47.32 -54.60
C LYS A 760 -50.98 47.84 -53.24
N ASP A 761 -52.00 47.20 -52.68
CA ASP A 761 -52.63 47.62 -51.41
C ASP A 761 -52.03 46.96 -50.15
N LEU A 762 -50.81 46.43 -50.25
CA LEU A 762 -50.15 45.69 -49.17
C LEU A 762 -50.08 46.49 -47.86
N ARG A 763 -49.78 47.80 -47.95
CA ARG A 763 -49.74 48.70 -46.79
C ARG A 763 -51.08 48.81 -46.08
N ARG A 764 -52.18 48.89 -46.85
CA ARG A 764 -53.54 48.95 -46.31
C ARG A 764 -53.90 47.65 -45.60
N LEU A 765 -53.46 46.52 -46.15
CA LEU A 765 -53.59 45.21 -45.48
C LEU A 765 -52.80 45.18 -44.16
N CYS A 766 -51.55 45.63 -44.13
CA CYS A 766 -50.77 45.73 -42.88
C CYS A 766 -51.46 46.60 -41.82
N GLN A 767 -52.12 47.69 -42.23
CA GLN A 767 -52.88 48.57 -41.34
C GLN A 767 -54.13 47.88 -40.78
N LEU A 768 -54.88 47.16 -41.62
CA LEU A 768 -56.07 46.40 -41.18
C LEU A 768 -55.73 45.34 -40.12
N PHE A 769 -54.58 44.68 -40.26
CA PHE A 769 -54.12 43.70 -39.27
C PHE A 769 -53.32 44.33 -38.10
N ASN A 770 -53.15 45.65 -38.08
CA ASN A 770 -52.31 46.39 -37.13
C ASN A 770 -50.87 45.82 -37.02
N CYS A 771 -50.29 45.31 -38.10
CA CYS A 771 -48.97 44.66 -38.10
C CYS A 771 -47.79 45.66 -38.16
N LEU A 772 -48.08 46.96 -38.33
CA LEU A 772 -47.05 47.99 -38.47
C LEU A 772 -46.46 48.44 -37.12
N ILE A 773 -47.27 48.44 -36.05
CA ILE A 773 -46.85 48.91 -34.73
C ILE A 773 -46.55 47.67 -33.86
N PRO A 774 -45.28 47.39 -33.53
CA PRO A 774 -44.91 46.19 -32.77
C PRO A 774 -45.34 46.25 -31.30
N PHE A 775 -45.41 47.45 -30.72
CA PHE A 775 -45.79 47.68 -29.34
C PHE A 775 -46.35 49.10 -29.15
N GLN A 776 -47.43 49.23 -28.39
CA GLN A 776 -48.08 50.51 -28.09
C GLN A 776 -48.54 50.58 -26.63
N ILE A 777 -48.19 51.64 -25.92
CA ILE A 777 -48.74 51.90 -24.58
C ILE A 777 -50.06 52.65 -24.77
N LEU A 778 -51.15 52.10 -24.26
CA LEU A 778 -52.48 52.73 -24.31
C LEU A 778 -52.73 53.56 -23.04
N ASN A 779 -52.27 53.07 -21.88
CA ASN A 779 -52.29 53.78 -20.61
C ASN A 779 -51.01 53.45 -19.80
N PRO A 780 -50.11 54.43 -19.56
CA PRO A 780 -48.82 54.26 -18.87
C PRO A 780 -48.91 54.14 -17.33
N GLY A 781 -49.96 53.50 -16.81
CA GLY A 781 -50.15 53.31 -15.36
C GLY A 781 -50.65 54.56 -14.65
N THR A 782 -51.92 54.58 -14.26
CA THR A 782 -52.57 55.68 -13.52
C THR A 782 -53.18 55.17 -12.23
N LEU A 783 -53.24 56.02 -11.20
CA LEU A 783 -53.97 55.71 -9.97
C LEU A 783 -55.45 56.03 -10.17
N ASN A 784 -56.31 55.03 -10.06
CA ASN A 784 -57.74 55.21 -10.13
C ASN A 784 -58.29 55.59 -8.75
N ILE A 785 -58.70 56.85 -8.62
CA ILE A 785 -59.26 57.41 -7.37
C ILE A 785 -60.76 57.06 -7.23
N GLN A 786 -61.43 56.66 -8.32
CA GLN A 786 -62.86 56.32 -8.31
C GLN A 786 -63.15 54.87 -7.90
N GLU A 787 -62.15 53.98 -7.99
CA GLU A 787 -62.31 52.56 -7.69
C GLU A 787 -62.00 52.29 -6.21
N ASN A 788 -62.98 51.73 -5.49
CA ASN A 788 -62.81 51.43 -4.07
C ASN A 788 -61.81 50.27 -3.90
N THR A 789 -60.60 50.57 -3.43
CA THR A 789 -59.52 49.61 -3.18
C THR A 789 -59.98 48.41 -2.34
N MET A 790 -60.84 48.62 -1.33
CA MET A 790 -61.38 47.52 -0.52
C MET A 790 -62.28 46.59 -1.34
N LYS A 791 -63.08 47.14 -2.26
CA LYS A 791 -63.91 46.34 -3.17
C LYS A 791 -63.02 45.54 -4.13
N PHE A 792 -62.00 46.18 -4.73
CA PHE A 792 -61.04 45.52 -5.61
C PHE A 792 -60.30 44.37 -4.93
N LEU A 793 -59.79 44.60 -3.71
CA LEU A 793 -59.12 43.58 -2.89
C LEU A 793 -60.08 42.44 -2.51
N THR A 794 -61.32 42.75 -2.13
CA THR A 794 -62.33 41.73 -1.78
C THR A 794 -62.66 40.84 -2.98
N GLU A 795 -62.83 41.43 -4.15
CA GLU A 795 -63.08 40.70 -5.40
C GLU A 795 -61.88 39.83 -5.81
N LEU A 796 -60.64 40.34 -5.73
CA LEU A 796 -59.45 39.56 -6.03
C LEU A 796 -59.26 38.39 -5.07
N LYS A 797 -59.44 38.62 -3.77
CA LYS A 797 -59.41 37.54 -2.75
C LYS A 797 -60.44 36.45 -3.04
N ARG A 798 -61.59 36.81 -3.60
CA ARG A 798 -62.67 35.87 -3.92
C ARG A 798 -62.45 35.12 -5.23
N PHE A 799 -62.06 35.81 -6.30
CA PHE A 799 -62.06 35.26 -7.67
C PHE A 799 -60.66 34.90 -8.20
N GLN A 800 -59.59 35.47 -7.63
CA GLN A 800 -58.20 35.27 -8.08
C GLN A 800 -57.24 35.22 -6.88
N PRO A 801 -57.42 34.27 -5.93
CA PRO A 801 -56.68 34.24 -4.66
C PRO A 801 -55.15 34.08 -4.82
N ASN A 802 -54.71 33.56 -5.97
CA ASN A 802 -53.30 33.34 -6.28
C ASN A 802 -52.60 34.56 -6.89
N ASN A 803 -53.33 35.61 -7.28
CA ASN A 803 -52.74 36.81 -7.88
C ASN A 803 -52.26 37.80 -6.81
N ARG A 804 -51.29 37.35 -6.02
CA ARG A 804 -50.71 38.10 -4.90
C ARG A 804 -49.20 37.94 -4.84
N LEU A 805 -48.52 39.00 -4.43
CA LEU A 805 -47.07 39.05 -4.19
C LEU A 805 -46.86 39.26 -2.70
N THR A 806 -46.15 38.33 -2.05
CA THR A 806 -45.75 38.52 -0.65
C THR A 806 -44.35 39.11 -0.65
N VAL A 807 -44.25 40.38 -0.29
CA VAL A 807 -42.99 41.12 -0.30
C VAL A 807 -42.52 41.25 1.13
N GLU A 808 -41.44 40.54 1.46
CA GLU A 808 -40.83 40.60 2.79
C GLU A 808 -40.22 41.99 3.05
N GLY A 809 -40.16 42.40 4.31
CA GLY A 809 -39.48 43.64 4.71
C GLY A 809 -38.02 43.66 4.25
N LYS A 810 -37.53 44.84 3.86
CA LYS A 810 -36.16 45.08 3.37
C LYS A 810 -35.74 44.31 2.10
N LYS A 811 -36.68 43.74 1.34
CA LYS A 811 -36.38 43.01 0.10
C LYS A 811 -37.02 43.65 -1.14
N ILE A 812 -36.47 43.31 -2.29
CA ILE A 812 -37.09 43.53 -3.61
C ILE A 812 -37.74 42.22 -4.02
N HIS A 813 -38.96 42.30 -4.55
CA HIS A 813 -39.64 41.16 -5.15
C HIS A 813 -39.95 41.45 -6.62
N GLU A 814 -39.71 40.46 -7.48
CA GLU A 814 -39.92 40.52 -8.92
C GLU A 814 -40.87 39.41 -9.34
N GLN A 815 -41.93 39.77 -10.06
CA GLN A 815 -42.88 38.82 -10.63
C GLN A 815 -42.90 38.94 -12.15
N ASN A 816 -42.56 37.85 -12.83
CA ASN A 816 -42.69 37.73 -14.28
C ASN A 816 -44.02 37.08 -14.65
N ILE A 817 -44.73 37.67 -15.60
CA ILE A 817 -46.00 37.17 -16.13
C ILE A 817 -45.88 37.05 -17.65
N SER A 818 -45.99 35.84 -18.17
CA SER A 818 -45.90 35.59 -19.61
C SER A 818 -47.09 36.20 -20.36
N ILE A 819 -46.78 36.97 -21.40
CA ILE A 819 -47.72 37.56 -22.34
C ILE A 819 -47.52 36.86 -23.69
N ILE A 820 -48.60 36.40 -24.31
CA ILE A 820 -48.55 35.70 -25.59
C ILE A 820 -48.57 36.73 -26.73
N ASP A 821 -48.12 36.33 -27.92
CA ASP A 821 -48.15 37.14 -29.14
C ASP A 821 -49.53 37.80 -29.35
N ARG A 822 -49.51 39.04 -29.85
CA ARG A 822 -50.69 39.81 -30.28
C ARG A 822 -51.76 39.94 -29.20
N GLN A 823 -51.41 40.55 -28.08
CA GLN A 823 -52.36 40.83 -26.99
C GLN A 823 -52.46 42.31 -26.64
N GLN A 824 -53.68 42.75 -26.38
CA GLN A 824 -53.97 43.94 -25.59
C GLN A 824 -54.05 43.50 -24.13
N VAL A 825 -53.19 44.06 -23.29
CA VAL A 825 -53.02 43.66 -21.89
C VAL A 825 -53.39 44.83 -21.00
N GLN A 826 -54.35 44.61 -20.11
CA GLN A 826 -54.70 45.48 -19.00
C GLN A 826 -54.14 44.88 -17.71
N TRP A 827 -53.45 45.69 -16.93
CA TRP A 827 -52.88 45.29 -15.66
C TRP A 827 -53.34 46.22 -14.53
N SER A 828 -53.50 45.69 -13.32
CA SER A 828 -53.90 46.46 -12.14
C SER A 828 -53.26 45.93 -10.87
N LEU A 829 -53.01 46.81 -9.89
CA LEU A 829 -52.26 46.55 -8.66
C LEU A 829 -52.87 47.30 -7.46
N ALA A 830 -52.93 46.66 -6.29
CA ALA A 830 -53.32 47.26 -5.01
C ALA A 830 -52.57 46.58 -3.84
N SER A 831 -52.26 47.29 -2.76
CA SER A 831 -51.62 46.74 -1.54
C SER A 831 -52.60 46.72 -0.38
N GLU A 832 -52.36 45.88 0.63
CA GLU A 832 -53.17 45.81 1.85
C GLU A 832 -52.80 46.88 2.89
N ASN A 833 -51.50 47.20 3.01
CA ASN A 833 -51.00 47.83 4.24
C ASN A 833 -50.42 49.24 4.04
N HIS A 834 -49.55 49.45 3.04
CA HIS A 834 -48.83 50.72 2.90
C HIS A 834 -48.45 51.04 1.44
N ALA A 835 -47.81 52.19 1.24
CA ALA A 835 -47.32 52.62 -0.06
C ALA A 835 -46.06 51.85 -0.46
N CYS A 836 -45.84 51.67 -1.76
CA CYS A 836 -44.75 50.84 -2.30
C CYS A 836 -43.96 51.60 -3.37
N ASP A 837 -42.69 51.24 -3.55
CA ASP A 837 -41.94 51.59 -4.75
C ASP A 837 -42.26 50.54 -5.82
N ILE A 838 -42.83 50.97 -6.95
CA ILE A 838 -43.37 50.06 -7.99
C ILE A 838 -42.74 50.39 -9.33
N THR A 839 -42.21 49.35 -9.98
CA THR A 839 -41.82 49.38 -11.39
C THR A 839 -42.60 48.29 -12.14
N VAL A 840 -43.21 48.64 -13.27
CA VAL A 840 -43.89 47.71 -14.17
C VAL A 840 -43.28 47.85 -15.55
N GLU A 841 -42.80 46.75 -16.12
CA GLU A 841 -42.10 46.71 -17.40
C GLU A 841 -42.63 45.59 -18.29
N TYR A 842 -42.55 45.78 -19.59
CA TYR A 842 -42.76 44.71 -20.56
C TYR A 842 -41.44 44.38 -21.27
N ARG A 843 -41.04 43.10 -21.30
CA ARG A 843 -39.85 42.59 -21.98
C ARG A 843 -40.26 41.63 -23.08
N SER A 844 -40.05 42.01 -24.34
CA SER A 844 -40.39 41.12 -25.47
C SER A 844 -39.37 39.98 -25.62
N HIS A 845 -39.81 38.76 -25.97
CA HIS A 845 -38.90 37.67 -26.36
C HIS A 845 -38.34 37.99 -27.76
N GLY A 846 -37.06 38.36 -27.83
CA GLY A 846 -36.40 38.64 -29.10
C GLY A 846 -34.96 39.14 -28.91
N PRO A 847 -34.15 39.16 -29.98
CA PRO A 847 -32.70 39.40 -29.92
C PRO A 847 -32.28 40.79 -29.40
N ASN A 848 -33.23 41.69 -29.17
CA ASN A 848 -32.97 43.04 -28.69
C ASN A 848 -33.65 43.36 -27.35
N ASP A 849 -34.15 42.34 -26.61
CA ASP A 849 -34.76 42.45 -25.26
C ASP A 849 -35.33 43.86 -25.01
N GLN A 850 -36.28 44.27 -25.86
CA GLN A 850 -36.81 45.61 -25.77
C GLN A 850 -37.65 45.68 -24.50
N TYR A 851 -37.07 46.29 -23.48
CA TYR A 851 -37.77 46.63 -22.27
C TYR A 851 -38.52 47.94 -22.49
N LYS A 852 -39.79 47.93 -22.11
CA LYS A 852 -40.65 49.11 -22.13
C LYS A 852 -41.18 49.32 -20.73
N THR A 853 -40.71 50.39 -20.09
CA THR A 853 -41.23 50.80 -18.79
C THR A 853 -42.66 51.29 -18.96
N LEU A 854 -43.60 50.56 -18.36
CA LEU A 854 -45.02 50.89 -18.38
C LEU A 854 -45.37 51.85 -17.25
N PHE A 855 -44.71 51.72 -16.09
CA PHE A 855 -44.87 52.60 -14.94
C PHE A 855 -43.66 52.50 -14.01
N GLN A 856 -43.20 53.62 -13.45
CA GLN A 856 -42.13 53.64 -12.44
C GLN A 856 -42.31 54.85 -11.51
N LYS A 857 -42.64 54.60 -10.24
CA LYS A 857 -42.73 55.64 -9.20
C LYS A 857 -42.39 55.08 -7.82
N GLN A 858 -41.85 55.95 -6.98
CA GLN A 858 -41.62 55.68 -5.56
C GLN A 858 -42.82 56.10 -4.71
N ASN A 859 -42.98 55.47 -3.54
CA ASN A 859 -43.99 55.77 -2.52
C ASN A 859 -45.43 55.85 -3.07
N VAL A 860 -45.79 54.89 -3.91
CA VAL A 860 -47.09 54.86 -4.59
C VAL A 860 -48.18 54.42 -3.60
N PRO A 861 -49.25 55.20 -3.38
CA PRO A 861 -50.27 54.91 -2.38
C PRO A 861 -51.27 53.84 -2.86
N VAL A 862 -50.79 52.67 -3.27
CA VAL A 862 -51.60 51.54 -3.77
C VAL A 862 -52.44 50.83 -2.69
N HIS A 863 -52.22 51.17 -1.42
CA HIS A 863 -53.09 50.78 -0.31
C HIS A 863 -54.37 51.65 -0.22
N LYS A 864 -54.35 52.83 -0.86
CA LYS A 864 -55.50 53.76 -0.92
C LYS A 864 -56.20 53.73 -2.27
N ASN A 865 -55.46 53.56 -3.35
CA ASN A 865 -55.98 53.59 -4.72
C ASN A 865 -55.52 52.37 -5.53
N VAL A 866 -56.27 51.99 -6.57
CA VAL A 866 -55.86 50.94 -7.50
C VAL A 866 -54.97 51.54 -8.59
N LEU A 867 -53.76 51.03 -8.78
CA LEU A 867 -52.90 51.39 -9.91
C LEU A 867 -53.29 50.51 -11.10
N HIS A 868 -53.51 51.07 -12.28
CA HIS A 868 -53.84 50.29 -13.47
C HIS A 868 -53.23 50.89 -14.73
N GLY A 869 -52.87 50.04 -15.70
CA GLY A 869 -52.34 50.44 -16.99
C GLY A 869 -52.72 49.48 -18.10
N GLN A 870 -52.38 49.86 -19.33
CA GLN A 870 -52.78 49.11 -20.52
C GLN A 870 -51.77 49.28 -21.66
N PHE A 871 -51.50 48.20 -22.38
CA PHE A 871 -50.63 48.22 -23.56
C PHE A 871 -51.09 47.18 -24.59
N GLU A 872 -50.54 47.27 -25.80
CA GLU A 872 -50.66 46.30 -26.87
C GLU A 872 -49.27 45.85 -27.30
N SER A 873 -49.11 44.55 -27.52
CA SER A 873 -47.88 43.98 -28.07
C SER A 873 -48.21 42.99 -29.17
N GLN A 874 -47.50 43.09 -30.30
CA GLN A 874 -47.56 42.07 -31.36
C GLN A 874 -46.71 40.84 -31.01
N ARG A 875 -45.72 40.98 -30.11
CA ARG A 875 -44.81 39.91 -29.69
C ARG A 875 -45.21 39.35 -28.32
N SER A 876 -44.78 38.14 -28.06
CA SER A 876 -44.78 37.51 -26.74
C SER A 876 -43.65 38.08 -25.91
N GLY A 877 -43.84 38.04 -24.60
CA GLY A 877 -42.98 38.75 -23.68
C GLY A 877 -43.27 38.37 -22.24
N GLN A 878 -42.66 39.10 -21.34
CA GLN A 878 -42.91 39.02 -19.91
C GLN A 878 -43.28 40.41 -19.41
N LEU A 879 -44.43 40.52 -18.74
CA LEU A 879 -44.74 41.66 -17.89
C LEU A 879 -44.05 41.43 -16.55
N LEU A 880 -43.05 42.26 -16.25
CA LEU A 880 -42.32 42.26 -15.00
C LEU A 880 -42.94 43.30 -14.06
N ILE A 881 -43.32 42.86 -12.87
CA ILE A 881 -43.74 43.74 -11.77
C ILE A 881 -42.68 43.64 -10.68
N THR A 882 -42.04 44.76 -10.37
CA THR A 882 -41.03 44.88 -9.31
C THR A 882 -41.58 45.75 -8.19
N ILE A 883 -41.61 45.18 -6.98
CA ILE A 883 -41.96 45.89 -5.75
C ILE A 883 -40.69 46.01 -4.90
N ASP A 884 -40.21 47.24 -4.69
CA ASP A 884 -39.09 47.51 -3.80
C ASP A 884 -39.61 47.90 -2.41
N ASN A 885 -39.28 47.07 -1.42
CA ASN A 885 -39.65 47.24 -0.03
C ASN A 885 -38.41 47.43 0.87
N LYS A 886 -37.27 47.85 0.31
CA LYS A 886 -36.00 48.03 1.05
C LYS A 886 -36.12 48.97 2.25
N ASN A 887 -36.97 50.00 2.14
CA ASN A 887 -37.11 51.07 3.12
C ASN A 887 -38.14 50.75 4.22
N ASP A 888 -38.93 49.67 4.08
CA ASP A 888 -39.94 49.27 5.06
C ASP A 888 -39.54 47.95 5.77
N PRO A 889 -39.52 47.92 7.11
CA PRO A 889 -39.25 46.70 7.86
C PRO A 889 -40.41 45.70 7.85
N THR A 890 -41.61 46.10 7.43
CA THR A 890 -42.80 45.25 7.45
C THR A 890 -43.04 44.53 6.13
N SER A 891 -43.49 43.28 6.22
CA SER A 891 -43.93 42.51 5.05
C SER A 891 -45.31 42.98 4.58
N GLN A 892 -45.54 42.96 3.28
CA GLN A 892 -46.82 43.34 2.70
C GLN A 892 -47.27 42.41 1.58
N ILE A 893 -48.58 42.42 1.33
CA ILE A 893 -49.20 41.68 0.24
C ILE A 893 -49.68 42.68 -0.82
N VAL A 894 -49.13 42.55 -2.03
CA VAL A 894 -49.56 43.32 -3.20
C VAL A 894 -50.37 42.40 -4.11
N TRP A 895 -51.62 42.76 -4.34
CA TRP A 895 -52.55 42.04 -5.21
C TRP A 895 -52.49 42.60 -6.63
N TYR A 896 -52.60 41.72 -7.62
CA TYR A 896 -52.58 42.12 -9.03
C TYR A 896 -53.69 41.48 -9.85
N ARG A 897 -54.02 42.09 -10.99
CA ARG A 897 -54.98 41.58 -11.97
C ARG A 897 -54.45 41.81 -13.37
N ILE A 898 -54.35 40.75 -14.18
CA ILE A 898 -54.01 40.85 -15.60
C ILE A 898 -55.21 40.38 -16.43
N LYS A 899 -55.62 41.17 -17.41
CA LYS A 899 -56.59 40.80 -18.44
C LYS A 899 -55.95 40.96 -19.80
N SER A 900 -55.95 39.90 -20.61
CA SER A 900 -55.38 39.89 -21.96
C SER A 900 -56.45 39.55 -23.00
N ILE A 901 -56.50 40.31 -24.09
CA ILE A 901 -57.41 40.10 -25.22
C ILE A 901 -56.57 40.00 -26.49
N GLY A 902 -56.87 39.04 -27.38
CA GLY A 902 -56.17 38.92 -28.66
C GLY A 902 -56.44 40.11 -29.59
N LEU A 903 -55.40 40.68 -30.20
CA LEU A 903 -55.52 41.81 -31.12
C LEU A 903 -56.33 41.45 -32.39
N SER A 904 -56.34 40.18 -32.79
CA SER A 904 -57.20 39.70 -33.89
C SER A 904 -58.69 39.94 -33.61
N THR A 905 -59.12 39.83 -32.35
CA THR A 905 -60.49 40.10 -31.92
C THR A 905 -60.79 41.60 -31.82
N CYS A 906 -59.80 42.41 -31.42
CA CYS A 906 -59.95 43.87 -31.28
C CYS A 906 -60.03 44.58 -32.64
N TYR A 907 -59.27 44.14 -33.65
CA TYR A 907 -59.09 44.91 -34.89
C TYR A 907 -59.95 44.47 -36.09
N LEU A 908 -60.55 43.28 -36.06
CA LEU A 908 -61.54 42.89 -37.09
C LEU A 908 -62.78 43.80 -37.08
N PHE A 909 -63.19 44.31 -35.90
CA PHE A 909 -64.30 45.26 -35.78
C PHE A 909 -63.87 46.71 -36.02
N HIS A 910 -62.72 47.17 -35.50
CA HIS A 910 -62.23 48.52 -35.76
C HIS A 910 -61.85 48.76 -37.23
N GLY A 911 -61.32 47.74 -37.92
CA GLY A 911 -61.00 47.82 -39.34
C GLY A 911 -62.24 48.03 -40.23
N ILE A 912 -63.40 47.50 -39.84
CA ILE A 912 -64.67 47.69 -40.55
C ILE A 912 -65.23 49.11 -40.28
N PHE A 913 -65.14 49.62 -39.05
CA PHE A 913 -65.61 50.98 -38.72
C PHE A 913 -64.73 52.09 -39.31
N ASN A 914 -63.43 51.86 -39.47
CA ASN A 914 -62.54 52.77 -40.19
C ASN A 914 -62.72 52.72 -41.72
N MET A 915 -63.65 51.92 -42.27
CA MET A 915 -63.98 51.95 -43.71
C MET A 915 -64.96 53.08 -44.10
N GLN A 916 -65.43 53.90 -43.14
CA GLN A 916 -66.31 55.05 -43.42
C GLN A 916 -65.63 56.44 -43.28
N LEU A 917 -64.30 56.49 -43.22
CA LEU A 917 -63.49 57.70 -43.42
C LEU A 917 -62.39 57.40 -44.45
#